data_AF-A0A7S9WSN7-F1
#
_entry.id   AF-A0A7S9WSN7-F1
#
_cell.length_a   1.000
_cell.length_b   1.000
_cell.length_c   1.000
_cell.angle_alpha   90.00
_cell.angle_beta   90.00
_cell.angle_gamma   90.00
#
_symmetry.space_group_name_H-M   'P 1'
#
loop_
_entity.id
_entity.type
_entity.pdbx_description
1 polymer ?
#
loop_
_entity_poly.entity_id
_entity_poly.type
_entity_poly.pdbx_seq_one_letter_code
_entity_poly.pdbx_strand_id
1 'polypeptide(L)'
;MRITNQLRFSQTLHDYQKNMVGVNKSYQQLSNGLKIQDPYDGAAVYNDAMRLDYEATTLTQVADATGKSVNFAKNTDNALKEFEKQLENFKTKVVQAASDVHSTTSLEALANDLQGIKNHLVNIANTSINGQFLFSGSAVDTKPIDGSGKYQGNRDYMKTSAGAQVELPYNIPGFDLFLGKDGDYNKILTTNVMLADQTRTDISYAPKYLDENSKIKNMIGLNYASDSVVGSDGSYKGTIEPDFDFLDTSNVNFPDTYFFMQGKKPDGTTFTSKFKMSADTSMAGLMEKIGMEFGNTKTTKVVDVSINNDGQFNIKDLTKGNQTIDFHMVAATSVAANRDTIAPSTALDTVNSLEALENMANAVPKTIHITEFTKSKYLDKDGNLTNAFDYDKVRFERKDNELIANLPQVARKTGEYATDQTKLSEVSGTKESYNRNLYPKDVDARKRELYNIDNQEIGLQVKSITGTMYDIKVKMGEAGGVNTPVQFQITSTTAAGVVSPTRNLTVYNSDEFGSYRTYASDFTYRQLMDIVAMAASDNIPDPQNVENANFDTDIEKVRRDQNYNAYKDALSKTKGAVEVNLDDRGRMVLTDKTKSVTNIELTMYDAKNGDIFDGDSTGMNTAGAASHPQGKGSVFSFNENNALTIDEPSTSVFQDLDDMIFAVRNGYYRADANNHDPRNTGMQGALKRLDHLVDHANKELTKIGSQTKLLTATNQRAEVMKVNVLTVKNDVIDADYAESYLKFTQLSLSYQATLQASAKINQLSLLNYLN
;
A
#
# COMPACT_ATOMS: atom_id res chain seq x y z
N MET A 1 52.21 -35.42 81.66
CA MET A 1 51.99 -35.31 80.20
C MET A 1 53.19 -34.63 79.56
N ARG A 2 54.00 -35.36 78.79
CA ARG A 2 55.17 -34.82 78.08
C ARG A 2 54.66 -34.19 76.78
N ILE A 3 54.23 -32.92 76.86
CA ILE A 3 54.01 -32.09 75.66
C ILE A 3 55.41 -31.77 75.13
N THR A 4 55.79 -32.38 74.02
CA THR A 4 57.12 -32.29 73.40
C THR A 4 57.42 -30.86 72.94
N ASN A 5 58.64 -30.35 73.21
CA ASN A 5 59.12 -29.03 72.74
C ASN A 5 58.94 -28.84 71.22
N GLN A 6 59.01 -29.92 70.44
CA GLN A 6 58.70 -29.92 69.00
C GLN A 6 57.25 -29.50 68.69
N LEU A 7 56.27 -29.89 69.50
CA LEU A 7 54.86 -29.49 69.29
C LEU A 7 54.68 -27.98 69.56
N ARG A 8 55.31 -27.45 70.62
CA ARG A 8 55.27 -26.01 70.95
C ARG A 8 55.96 -25.14 69.90
N PHE A 9 57.12 -25.58 69.42
CA PHE A 9 57.83 -24.92 68.33
C PHE A 9 57.02 -24.96 67.04
N SER A 10 56.47 -26.11 66.67
CA SER A 10 55.59 -26.25 65.51
C SER A 10 54.34 -25.38 65.61
N GLN A 11 53.73 -25.26 66.80
CA GLN A 11 52.59 -24.38 67.04
C GLN A 11 52.97 -22.90 66.89
N THR A 12 54.12 -22.49 67.45
CA THR A 12 54.59 -21.09 67.35
C THR A 12 54.99 -20.73 65.92
N LEU A 13 55.60 -21.67 65.18
CA LEU A 13 55.93 -21.50 63.77
C LEU A 13 54.67 -21.40 62.91
N HIS A 14 53.65 -22.21 63.21
CA HIS A 14 52.35 -22.14 62.56
C HIS A 14 51.63 -20.82 62.84
N ASP A 15 51.65 -20.33 64.10
CA ASP A 15 51.09 -19.03 64.47
C ASP A 15 51.84 -17.86 63.83
N TYR A 16 53.18 -17.94 63.74
CA TYR A 16 54.01 -16.98 63.02
C TYR A 16 53.64 -16.92 61.53
N GLN A 17 53.57 -18.08 60.86
CA GLN A 17 53.18 -18.16 59.45
C GLN A 17 51.74 -17.65 59.24
N LYS A 18 50.81 -17.99 60.14
CA LYS A 18 49.42 -17.52 60.11
C LYS A 18 49.31 -16.01 60.27
N ASN A 19 50.05 -15.43 61.21
CA ASN A 19 50.09 -13.98 61.42
C ASN A 19 50.76 -13.26 60.23
N MET A 20 51.83 -13.83 59.66
CA MET A 20 52.49 -13.30 58.47
C MET A 20 51.53 -13.21 57.27
N VAL A 21 50.77 -14.28 57.02
CA VAL A 21 49.73 -14.31 55.97
C VAL A 21 48.62 -13.29 56.27
N GLY A 22 48.20 -13.18 57.53
CA GLY A 22 47.21 -12.19 57.96
C GLY A 22 47.67 -10.74 57.79
N VAL A 23 48.90 -10.42 58.15
CA VAL A 23 49.51 -9.09 57.95
C VAL A 23 49.59 -8.75 56.47
N ASN A 24 50.08 -9.67 55.63
CA ASN A 24 50.15 -9.47 54.19
C ASN A 24 48.77 -9.24 53.57
N LYS A 25 47.77 -10.03 53.96
CA LYS A 25 46.39 -9.86 53.49
C LYS A 25 45.79 -8.51 53.92
N SER A 26 45.95 -8.13 55.19
CA SER A 26 45.44 -6.85 55.69
C SER A 26 46.17 -5.65 55.07
N TYR A 27 47.47 -5.79 54.77
CA TYR A 27 48.24 -4.80 54.02
C TYR A 27 47.74 -4.66 52.58
N GLN A 28 47.46 -5.78 51.91
CA GLN A 28 46.88 -5.78 50.56
C GLN A 28 45.51 -5.09 50.55
N GLN A 29 44.62 -5.40 51.50
CA GLN A 29 43.30 -4.76 51.65
C GLN A 29 43.42 -3.24 51.87
N LEU A 30 44.41 -2.79 52.65
CA LEU A 30 44.70 -1.36 52.82
C LEU A 30 45.27 -0.71 51.55
N SER A 31 46.07 -1.45 50.80
CA SER A 31 46.73 -0.94 49.59
C SER A 31 45.80 -0.88 48.38
N ASN A 32 44.89 -1.84 48.23
CA ASN A 32 43.98 -1.94 47.08
C ASN A 32 42.56 -1.41 47.40
N GLY A 33 42.22 -1.21 48.67
CA GLY A 33 40.92 -0.71 49.12
C GLY A 33 39.79 -1.74 49.02
N LEU A 34 40.08 -3.01 48.69
CA LEU A 34 39.10 -4.06 48.49
C LEU A 34 39.15 -5.08 49.64
N LYS A 35 37.98 -5.48 50.12
CA LYS A 35 37.77 -6.47 51.18
C LYS A 35 38.21 -7.88 50.75
N ILE A 36 38.06 -8.21 49.48
CA ILE A 36 38.51 -9.47 48.88
C ILE A 36 39.21 -9.18 47.55
N GLN A 37 40.23 -9.97 47.21
CA GLN A 37 40.89 -9.90 45.90
C GLN A 37 40.62 -11.17 45.10
N ASP A 38 40.67 -12.33 45.77
CA ASP A 38 40.52 -13.63 45.12
C ASP A 38 39.23 -14.36 45.57
N PRO A 39 38.71 -15.30 44.75
CA PRO A 39 37.50 -16.07 45.09
C PRO A 39 37.62 -16.86 46.41
N TYR A 40 38.83 -17.30 46.76
CA TYR A 40 39.10 -18.06 47.98
C TYR A 40 39.10 -17.19 49.25
N ASP A 41 39.16 -15.85 49.12
CA ASP A 41 39.09 -14.93 50.26
C ASP A 41 37.68 -14.81 50.84
N GLY A 42 36.65 -15.07 50.03
CA GLY A 42 35.26 -15.00 50.42
C GLY A 42 34.31 -15.28 49.26
N ALA A 43 33.95 -16.56 49.06
CA ALA A 43 33.14 -16.99 47.92
C ALA A 43 31.78 -16.26 47.81
N ALA A 44 31.13 -15.94 48.93
CA ALA A 44 29.83 -15.25 48.90
C ALA A 44 29.96 -13.80 48.38
N VAL A 45 30.89 -13.03 48.96
CA VAL A 45 31.20 -11.65 48.54
C VAL A 45 31.68 -11.62 47.09
N TYR A 46 32.49 -12.60 46.68
CA TYR A 46 32.95 -12.73 45.30
C TYR A 46 31.80 -13.01 44.32
N ASN A 47 30.87 -13.91 44.67
CA ASN A 47 29.71 -14.21 43.84
C ASN A 47 28.77 -13.00 43.71
N ASP A 48 28.51 -12.28 44.81
CA ASP A 48 27.71 -11.06 44.78
C ASP A 48 28.39 -9.96 43.96
N ALA A 49 29.70 -9.77 44.15
CA ALA A 49 30.52 -8.86 43.36
C ALA A 49 30.43 -9.16 41.86
N MET A 50 30.59 -10.43 41.47
CA MET A 50 30.53 -10.86 40.08
C MET A 50 29.12 -10.66 39.48
N ARG A 51 28.06 -10.95 40.24
CA ARG A 51 26.68 -10.68 39.81
C ARG A 51 26.44 -9.19 39.58
N LEU A 52 26.85 -8.34 40.54
CA LEU A 52 26.69 -6.89 40.44
C LEU A 52 27.55 -6.29 39.31
N ASP A 53 28.74 -6.83 39.07
CA ASP A 53 29.59 -6.41 37.95
C ASP A 53 28.99 -6.76 36.59
N TYR A 54 28.41 -7.97 36.47
CA TYR A 54 27.64 -8.38 35.30
C TYR A 54 26.42 -7.46 35.08
N GLU A 55 25.71 -7.12 36.15
CA GLU A 55 24.56 -6.20 36.09
C GLU A 55 24.98 -4.78 35.69
N ALA A 56 26.05 -4.24 36.27
CA ALA A 56 26.60 -2.92 35.91
C ALA A 56 27.08 -2.88 34.44
N THR A 57 27.72 -3.95 33.97
CA THR A 57 28.15 -4.09 32.57
C THR A 57 26.95 -4.13 31.63
N THR A 58 25.93 -4.90 31.97
CA THR A 58 24.68 -4.99 31.21
C THR A 58 23.98 -3.62 31.14
N LEU A 59 23.89 -2.92 32.27
CA LEU A 59 23.30 -1.57 32.33
C LEU A 59 24.11 -0.54 31.53
N THR A 60 25.43 -0.67 31.49
CA THR A 60 26.31 0.17 30.65
C THR A 60 26.01 -0.07 29.17
N GLN A 61 25.92 -1.32 28.73
CA GLN A 61 25.55 -1.66 27.35
C GLN A 61 24.17 -1.10 26.97
N VAL A 62 23.19 -1.22 27.86
CA VAL A 62 21.84 -0.65 27.65
C VAL A 62 21.90 0.88 27.56
N ALA A 63 22.63 1.55 28.45
CA ALA A 63 22.76 3.00 28.41
C ALA A 63 23.45 3.48 27.12
N ASP A 64 24.54 2.83 26.70
CA ASP A 64 25.24 3.20 25.46
C ASP A 64 24.37 2.96 24.22
N ALA A 65 23.70 1.81 24.14
CA ALA A 65 22.83 1.46 23.02
C ALA A 65 21.61 2.39 22.92
N THR A 66 20.94 2.64 24.04
CA THR A 66 19.82 3.59 24.10
C THR A 66 20.27 5.03 23.84
N GLY A 67 21.45 5.44 24.29
CA GLY A 67 22.00 6.77 24.03
C GLY A 67 22.23 7.03 22.54
N LYS A 68 22.81 6.04 21.81
CA LYS A 68 22.93 6.10 20.34
C LYS A 68 21.56 6.17 19.66
N SER A 69 20.61 5.36 20.14
CA SER A 69 19.24 5.32 19.62
C SER A 69 18.49 6.63 19.82
N VAL A 70 18.65 7.28 20.99
CA VAL A 70 18.09 8.62 21.26
C VAL A 70 18.65 9.63 20.27
N ASN A 71 19.95 9.60 19.98
CA ASN A 71 20.54 10.52 19.02
C ASN A 71 19.99 10.30 17.60
N PHE A 72 19.86 9.04 17.17
CA PHE A 72 19.25 8.72 15.87
C PHE A 72 17.79 9.19 15.79
N ALA A 73 16.99 8.89 16.82
CA ALA A 73 15.59 9.26 16.90
C ALA A 73 15.39 10.79 16.91
N LYS A 74 16.21 11.54 17.66
CA LYS A 74 16.17 13.02 17.67
C LYS A 74 16.50 13.63 16.33
N ASN A 75 17.45 13.06 15.60
CA ASN A 75 17.79 13.54 14.27
C ASN A 75 16.67 13.24 13.26
N THR A 76 16.03 12.08 13.37
CA THR A 76 14.84 11.74 12.60
C THR A 76 13.69 12.70 12.88
N ASP A 77 13.43 13.00 14.16
CA ASP A 77 12.44 13.99 14.62
C ASP A 77 12.71 15.40 14.05
N ASN A 78 13.97 15.86 14.05
CA ASN A 78 14.33 17.15 13.46
C ASN A 78 14.15 17.17 11.94
N ALA A 79 14.53 16.10 11.24
CA ALA A 79 14.34 16.00 9.80
C ALA A 79 12.85 15.99 9.43
N LEU A 80 12.02 15.27 10.20
CA LEU A 80 10.57 15.23 10.02
C LEU A 80 9.89 16.58 10.26
N LYS A 81 10.32 17.35 11.26
CA LYS A 81 9.81 18.73 11.48
C LYS A 81 10.08 19.64 10.29
N GLU A 82 11.27 19.55 9.69
CA GLU A 82 11.56 20.32 8.49
C GLU A 82 10.74 19.80 7.29
N PHE A 83 10.57 18.48 7.17
CA PHE A 83 9.74 17.87 6.13
C PHE A 83 8.28 18.37 6.18
N GLU A 84 7.66 18.33 7.37
CA GLU A 84 6.32 18.83 7.62
C GLU A 84 6.19 20.30 7.21
N LYS A 85 7.10 21.15 7.69
CA LYS A 85 7.13 22.59 7.37
C LYS A 85 7.24 22.85 5.87
N GLN A 86 8.01 22.05 5.14
CA GLN A 86 8.10 22.18 3.68
C GLN A 86 6.82 21.73 2.98
N LEU A 87 6.10 20.72 3.48
CA LEU A 87 4.76 20.39 2.98
C LEU A 87 3.74 21.51 3.24
N GLU A 88 3.78 22.16 4.41
CA GLU A 88 2.93 23.33 4.69
C GLU A 88 3.24 24.52 3.77
N ASN A 89 4.52 24.75 3.47
CA ASN A 89 4.95 25.76 2.51
C ASN A 89 4.45 25.42 1.09
N PHE A 90 4.58 24.15 0.68
CA PHE A 90 4.04 23.66 -0.58
C PHE A 90 2.53 23.91 -0.65
N LYS A 91 1.79 23.61 0.43
CA LYS A 91 0.34 23.86 0.53
C LYS A 91 0.00 25.32 0.34
N THR A 92 0.72 26.22 1.00
CA THR A 92 0.51 27.67 0.88
C THR A 92 0.65 28.13 -0.57
N LYS A 93 1.64 27.59 -1.30
CA LYS A 93 1.85 27.89 -2.73
C LYS A 93 0.75 27.33 -3.63
N VAL A 94 0.23 26.13 -3.36
CA VAL A 94 -0.92 25.58 -4.10
C VAL A 94 -2.19 26.38 -3.82
N VAL A 95 -2.43 26.81 -2.56
CA VAL A 95 -3.55 27.69 -2.20
C VAL A 95 -3.45 29.02 -2.94
N GLN A 96 -2.25 29.61 -3.01
CA GLN A 96 -1.99 30.82 -3.78
C GLN A 96 -2.37 30.61 -5.25
N ALA A 97 -1.87 29.54 -5.88
CA ALA A 97 -2.16 29.21 -7.27
C ALA A 97 -3.67 28.98 -7.54
N ALA A 98 -4.41 28.47 -6.55
CA ALA A 98 -5.84 28.18 -6.67
C ALA A 98 -6.74 29.40 -6.40
N SER A 99 -6.25 30.44 -5.72
CA SER A 99 -7.10 31.55 -5.24
C SER A 99 -7.13 32.74 -6.18
N ASP A 100 -6.03 33.02 -6.88
CA ASP A 100 -5.90 34.22 -7.73
C ASP A 100 -6.05 33.88 -9.22
N VAL A 101 -6.50 34.85 -10.01
CA VAL A 101 -6.44 34.76 -11.48
C VAL A 101 -4.98 34.92 -11.90
N HIS A 102 -4.35 33.82 -12.28
CA HIS A 102 -2.96 33.81 -12.73
C HIS A 102 -2.83 33.78 -14.25
N SER A 103 -1.80 34.45 -14.77
CA SER A 103 -1.34 34.21 -16.14
C SER A 103 -0.59 32.88 -16.24
N THR A 104 -0.44 32.34 -17.45
CA THR A 104 0.34 31.12 -17.70
C THR A 104 1.78 31.25 -17.19
N THR A 105 2.43 32.40 -17.41
CA THR A 105 3.78 32.68 -16.88
C THR A 105 3.82 32.70 -15.35
N SER A 106 2.78 33.24 -14.70
CA SER A 106 2.70 33.24 -13.24
C SER A 106 2.53 31.83 -12.68
N LEU A 107 1.72 30.99 -13.33
CA LEU A 107 1.53 29.59 -12.95
C LEU A 107 2.81 28.76 -13.17
N GLU A 108 3.52 29.01 -14.27
CA GLU A 108 4.80 28.36 -14.54
C GLU A 108 5.85 28.72 -13.47
N ALA A 109 5.92 30.00 -13.07
CA ALA A 109 6.79 30.42 -11.97
C ALA A 109 6.42 29.75 -10.64
N LEU A 110 5.13 29.68 -10.30
CA LEU A 110 4.66 28.97 -9.10
C LEU A 110 4.95 27.47 -9.14
N ALA A 111 4.77 26.84 -10.30
CA ALA A 111 5.12 25.43 -10.50
C ALA A 111 6.63 25.18 -10.33
N ASN A 112 7.47 26.11 -10.78
CA ASN A 112 8.93 26.02 -10.59
C ASN A 112 9.33 26.21 -9.11
N ASP A 113 8.66 27.11 -8.38
CA ASP A 113 8.81 27.24 -6.93
C ASP A 113 8.43 25.93 -6.21
N LEU A 114 7.28 25.35 -6.55
CA LEU A 114 6.81 24.07 -6.00
C LEU A 114 7.78 22.93 -6.31
N GLN A 115 8.34 22.88 -7.53
CA GLN A 115 9.39 21.93 -7.89
C GLN A 115 10.64 22.11 -7.01
N GLY A 116 11.02 23.35 -6.70
CA GLY A 116 12.10 23.65 -5.77
C GLY A 116 11.83 23.11 -4.36
N ILE A 117 10.61 23.29 -3.86
CA ILE A 117 10.18 22.73 -2.55
C ILE A 117 10.18 21.20 -2.58
N LYS A 118 9.68 20.57 -3.64
CA LYS A 118 9.74 19.10 -3.81
C LYS A 118 11.18 18.59 -3.77
N ASN A 119 12.09 19.25 -4.49
CA ASN A 119 13.50 18.88 -4.49
C ASN A 119 14.12 19.02 -3.08
N HIS A 120 13.70 20.02 -2.31
CA HIS A 120 14.12 20.15 -0.92
C HIS A 120 13.57 19.02 -0.03
N LEU A 121 12.31 18.63 -0.19
CA LEU A 121 11.70 17.48 0.48
C LEU A 121 12.46 16.18 0.18
N VAL A 122 12.87 15.96 -1.08
CA VAL A 122 13.71 14.82 -1.48
C VAL A 122 15.08 14.85 -0.79
N ASN A 123 15.67 16.05 -0.61
CA ASN A 123 16.94 16.18 0.12
C ASN A 123 16.77 15.84 1.61
N ILE A 124 15.68 16.28 2.24
CA ILE A 124 15.35 15.95 3.63
C ILE A 124 15.13 14.44 3.79
N ALA A 125 14.38 13.82 2.88
CA ALA A 125 14.16 12.38 2.85
C ALA A 125 15.45 11.56 2.69
N ASN A 126 16.49 12.15 2.09
CA ASN A 126 17.81 11.54 1.91
C ASN A 126 18.83 11.99 2.96
N THR A 127 18.38 12.53 4.11
CA THR A 127 19.28 12.91 5.21
C THR A 127 20.01 11.67 5.75
N SER A 128 21.31 11.81 5.97
CA SER A 128 22.16 10.76 6.55
C SER A 128 23.02 11.28 7.71
N ILE A 129 23.35 10.38 8.63
CA ILE A 129 24.20 10.63 9.78
C ILE A 129 25.23 9.53 9.87
N ASN A 130 26.51 9.89 9.87
CA ASN A 130 27.63 8.93 9.86
C ASN A 130 27.53 7.89 8.73
N GLY A 131 27.00 8.30 7.57
CA GLY A 131 26.78 7.41 6.41
C GLY A 131 25.48 6.60 6.46
N GLN A 132 24.73 6.63 7.58
CA GLN A 132 23.47 5.93 7.73
C GLN A 132 22.28 6.84 7.39
N PHE A 133 21.46 6.45 6.42
CA PHE A 133 20.24 7.19 6.07
C PHE A 133 19.16 7.02 7.13
N LEU A 134 18.46 8.12 7.44
CA LEU A 134 17.46 8.15 8.52
C LEU A 134 16.16 7.41 8.14
N PHE A 135 15.79 7.44 6.86
CA PHE A 135 14.50 6.96 6.36
C PHE A 135 14.60 5.69 5.51
N SER A 136 15.71 4.95 5.54
CA SER A 136 15.86 3.71 4.75
C SER A 136 15.45 2.42 5.50
N GLY A 137 14.88 2.55 6.70
CA GLY A 137 14.53 1.41 7.54
C GLY A 137 15.78 0.75 8.15
N SER A 138 15.90 -0.57 8.05
CA SER A 138 17.12 -1.30 8.43
C SER A 138 18.22 -1.25 7.35
N ALA A 139 17.88 -0.87 6.12
CA ALA A 139 18.81 -0.74 4.99
C ALA A 139 19.56 0.61 5.03
N VAL A 140 20.27 0.88 6.13
CA VAL A 140 20.90 2.19 6.41
C VAL A 140 21.88 2.71 5.36
N ASP A 141 22.45 1.81 4.54
CA ASP A 141 23.40 2.18 3.47
C ASP A 141 22.71 2.45 2.11
N THR A 142 21.39 2.30 2.04
CA THR A 142 20.59 2.53 0.83
C THR A 142 19.98 3.92 0.86
N LYS A 143 20.22 4.71 -0.19
CA LYS A 143 19.63 6.03 -0.35
C LYS A 143 18.09 5.91 -0.42
N PRO A 144 17.31 6.52 0.50
CA PRO A 144 15.86 6.31 0.60
C PRO A 144 15.08 6.65 -0.67
N ILE A 145 15.38 7.79 -1.28
CA ILE A 145 14.66 8.31 -2.45
C ILE A 145 15.63 8.50 -3.62
N ASP A 146 15.34 7.89 -4.76
CA ASP A 146 16.14 8.03 -5.96
C ASP A 146 15.84 9.32 -6.74
N GLY A 147 16.47 9.49 -7.92
CA GLY A 147 16.28 10.68 -8.76
C GLY A 147 14.88 10.82 -9.36
N SER A 148 14.12 9.72 -9.44
CA SER A 148 12.73 9.69 -9.91
C SER A 148 11.70 9.88 -8.78
N GLY A 149 12.14 9.99 -7.52
CA GLY A 149 11.24 10.11 -6.38
C GLY A 149 10.73 8.78 -5.83
N LYS A 150 11.26 7.64 -6.31
CA LYS A 150 10.85 6.30 -5.87
C LYS A 150 11.61 5.89 -4.61
N TYR A 151 10.88 5.22 -3.71
CA TYR A 151 11.43 4.69 -2.46
C TYR A 151 12.25 3.41 -2.68
N GLN A 152 13.44 3.37 -2.08
CA GLN A 152 14.41 2.26 -2.23
C GLN A 152 14.78 1.60 -0.89
N GLY A 153 14.29 2.13 0.24
CA GLY A 153 14.52 1.53 1.56
C GLY A 153 13.60 0.33 1.82
N ASN A 154 13.67 -0.21 3.05
CA ASN A 154 12.75 -1.24 3.51
C ASN A 154 11.81 -0.72 4.60
N ARG A 155 10.78 -1.49 4.94
CA ARG A 155 9.80 -1.18 5.99
C ARG A 155 10.25 -1.63 7.39
N ASP A 156 11.51 -2.03 7.56
CA ASP A 156 11.97 -2.64 8.80
C ASP A 156 12.33 -1.59 9.86
N TYR A 157 11.82 -1.82 11.07
CA TYR A 157 12.18 -1.03 12.23
C TYR A 157 13.54 -1.45 12.80
N MET A 158 14.40 -0.46 13.03
CA MET A 158 15.61 -0.61 13.82
C MET A 158 15.26 -0.62 15.30
N LYS A 159 15.83 -1.57 16.04
CA LYS A 159 15.53 -1.79 17.45
C LYS A 159 16.79 -1.73 18.29
N THR A 160 16.67 -1.24 19.51
CA THR A 160 17.73 -1.25 20.53
C THR A 160 17.30 -2.04 21.75
N SER A 161 18.25 -2.71 22.40
CA SER A 161 18.00 -3.36 23.68
C SER A 161 17.82 -2.33 24.80
N ALA A 162 16.75 -2.49 25.57
CA ALA A 162 16.39 -1.69 26.73
C ALA A 162 16.59 -2.44 28.06
N GLY A 163 17.21 -3.63 28.03
CA GLY A 163 17.39 -4.51 29.19
C GLY A 163 17.03 -5.96 28.89
N ALA A 164 16.67 -6.73 29.92
CA ALA A 164 16.35 -8.16 29.80
C ALA A 164 15.18 -8.41 28.84
N GLN A 165 15.50 -8.75 27.58
CA GLN A 165 14.58 -9.13 26.49
C GLN A 165 13.57 -8.05 26.05
N VAL A 166 13.81 -6.77 26.35
CA VAL A 166 12.97 -5.67 25.85
C VAL A 166 13.70 -4.96 24.73
N GLU A 167 13.10 -4.92 23.55
CA GLU A 167 13.58 -4.16 22.41
C GLU A 167 12.66 -2.96 22.15
N LEU A 168 13.26 -1.79 21.89
CA LEU A 168 12.54 -0.57 21.57
C LEU A 168 12.89 -0.08 20.15
N PRO A 169 11.90 0.23 19.31
CA PRO A 169 12.15 0.85 18.02
C PRO A 169 12.63 2.30 18.20
N TYR A 170 13.53 2.76 17.32
CA TYR A 170 14.09 4.11 17.40
C TYR A 170 14.14 4.86 16.06
N ASN A 171 13.63 4.27 14.98
CA ASN A 171 13.50 4.91 13.68
C ASN A 171 12.04 4.87 13.19
N ILE A 172 11.76 5.72 12.21
CA ILE A 172 10.59 5.61 11.34
C ILE A 172 11.10 5.13 9.98
N PRO A 173 10.71 3.93 9.51
CA PRO A 173 11.01 3.51 8.15
C PRO A 173 10.40 4.49 7.16
N GLY A 174 11.16 4.92 6.14
CA GLY A 174 10.65 5.85 5.13
C GLY A 174 9.47 5.27 4.35
N PHE A 175 9.33 3.95 4.27
CA PHE A 175 8.13 3.32 3.71
C PHE A 175 6.86 3.81 4.42
N ASP A 176 6.86 3.83 5.75
CA ASP A 176 5.68 4.25 6.53
C ASP A 176 5.40 5.74 6.40
N LEU A 177 6.40 6.57 6.06
CA LEU A 177 6.28 8.01 5.87
C LEU A 177 5.89 8.41 4.44
N PHE A 178 6.43 7.73 3.43
CA PHE A 178 6.27 8.11 2.02
C PHE A 178 5.21 7.30 1.30
N LEU A 179 5.01 6.04 1.74
CA LEU A 179 4.15 5.02 1.15
C LEU A 179 3.22 4.37 2.19
N GLY A 180 2.97 5.09 3.29
CA GLY A 180 2.22 4.61 4.43
C GLY A 180 0.72 4.50 4.17
N LYS A 181 -0.03 4.18 5.22
CA LYS A 181 -1.48 4.11 5.18
C LYS A 181 -2.09 4.67 6.45
N ASP A 182 -3.03 5.59 6.27
CA ASP A 182 -3.78 6.22 7.35
C ASP A 182 -5.20 5.67 7.43
N GLY A 183 -5.48 4.95 8.52
CA GLY A 183 -6.76 4.27 8.72
C GLY A 183 -7.95 5.19 9.02
N ASP A 184 -7.72 6.47 9.30
CA ASP A 184 -8.74 7.48 9.58
C ASP A 184 -9.16 8.28 8.35
N TYR A 185 -8.41 8.17 7.26
CA TYR A 185 -8.77 8.71 5.95
C TYR A 185 -9.67 7.74 5.18
N ASN A 186 -10.39 8.30 4.21
CA ASN A 186 -11.36 7.59 3.39
C ASN A 186 -11.08 7.85 1.93
N LYS A 187 -11.32 6.86 1.06
CA LYS A 187 -11.24 7.08 -0.38
C LYS A 187 -12.38 7.95 -0.88
N ILE A 188 -12.04 8.91 -1.74
CA ILE A 188 -12.97 9.86 -2.36
C ILE A 188 -12.76 9.83 -3.86
N LEU A 189 -13.82 9.51 -4.58
CA LEU A 189 -13.86 9.51 -6.04
C LEU A 189 -14.57 10.77 -6.56
N THR A 190 -14.23 11.19 -7.77
CA THR A 190 -14.90 12.28 -8.48
C THR A 190 -15.05 12.00 -9.97
N THR A 191 -16.18 12.41 -10.53
CA THR A 191 -16.41 12.45 -11.98
C THR A 191 -15.72 13.67 -12.59
N ASN A 192 -15.18 13.57 -13.81
CA ASN A 192 -14.51 14.71 -14.45
C ASN A 192 -15.35 15.44 -15.50
N VAL A 193 -16.58 14.98 -15.79
CA VAL A 193 -17.51 15.71 -16.65
C VAL A 193 -18.27 16.73 -15.81
N MET A 194 -18.16 18.01 -16.18
CA MET A 194 -18.93 19.09 -15.56
C MET A 194 -20.34 19.11 -16.14
N LEU A 195 -21.33 18.64 -15.38
CA LEU A 195 -22.71 18.57 -15.86
C LEU A 195 -23.36 19.95 -15.79
N ALA A 196 -23.69 20.48 -16.96
CA ALA A 196 -24.42 21.74 -17.12
C ALA A 196 -25.92 21.53 -17.36
N ASP A 197 -26.72 22.54 -17.04
CA ASP A 197 -28.15 22.62 -17.35
C ASP A 197 -28.35 22.78 -18.86
N GLN A 198 -28.60 21.65 -19.52
CA GLN A 198 -28.78 21.51 -20.97
C GLN A 198 -30.07 22.16 -21.51
N THR A 199 -30.90 22.75 -20.64
CA THR A 199 -32.09 23.51 -21.10
C THR A 199 -31.71 24.85 -21.68
N ARG A 200 -30.51 25.35 -21.38
CA ARG A 200 -30.09 26.69 -21.78
C ARG A 200 -29.42 26.69 -23.15
N THR A 201 -29.52 27.80 -23.87
CA THR A 201 -28.84 28.00 -25.16
C THR A 201 -27.49 28.69 -25.01
N ASP A 202 -27.20 29.23 -23.83
CA ASP A 202 -26.00 30.01 -23.53
C ASP A 202 -24.86 29.23 -22.85
N ILE A 203 -25.00 27.90 -22.74
CA ILE A 203 -24.10 27.00 -22.01
C ILE A 203 -22.64 27.16 -22.46
N SER A 204 -22.42 27.48 -23.74
CA SER A 204 -21.08 27.64 -24.31
C SER A 204 -20.32 28.86 -23.75
N TYR A 205 -21.00 29.88 -23.23
CA TYR A 205 -20.38 31.11 -22.74
C TYR A 205 -20.76 31.48 -21.29
N ALA A 206 -21.87 30.95 -20.76
CA ALA A 206 -22.30 31.13 -19.38
C ALA A 206 -22.91 29.81 -18.84
N PRO A 207 -22.12 28.74 -18.68
CA PRO A 207 -22.64 27.47 -18.19
C PRO A 207 -23.19 27.64 -16.76
N LYS A 208 -24.41 27.17 -16.56
CA LYS A 208 -24.97 26.93 -15.23
C LYS A 208 -24.84 25.44 -14.93
N TYR A 209 -24.02 25.08 -13.96
CA TYR A 209 -23.84 23.69 -13.56
C TYR A 209 -25.02 23.17 -12.75
N LEU A 210 -25.25 21.85 -12.83
CA LEU A 210 -26.28 21.17 -12.07
C LEU A 210 -25.93 21.16 -10.58
N ASP A 211 -26.95 21.33 -9.76
CA ASP A 211 -26.90 21.22 -8.30
C ASP A 211 -27.85 20.11 -7.80
N GLU A 212 -27.94 19.93 -6.48
CA GLU A 212 -28.80 18.91 -5.86
C GLU A 212 -30.30 19.08 -6.19
N ASN A 213 -30.74 20.29 -6.50
CA ASN A 213 -32.15 20.63 -6.77
C ASN A 213 -32.51 20.54 -8.26
N SER A 214 -31.50 20.52 -9.13
CA SER A 214 -31.65 20.35 -10.56
C SER A 214 -32.30 19.00 -10.88
N LYS A 215 -33.11 18.93 -11.95
CA LYS A 215 -33.83 17.71 -12.32
C LYS A 215 -33.09 16.94 -13.42
N ILE A 216 -33.40 15.65 -13.58
CA ILE A 216 -32.84 14.82 -14.67
C ILE A 216 -33.13 15.42 -16.04
N LYS A 217 -34.30 16.01 -16.24
CA LYS A 217 -34.61 16.73 -17.49
C LYS A 217 -33.70 17.93 -17.76
N ASN A 218 -33.12 18.55 -16.72
CA ASN A 218 -32.12 19.61 -16.90
C ASN A 218 -30.78 19.06 -17.40
N MET A 219 -30.42 17.83 -17.01
CA MET A 219 -29.20 17.16 -17.47
C MET A 219 -29.26 16.82 -18.96
N ILE A 220 -30.44 16.47 -19.48
CA ILE A 220 -30.63 16.13 -20.91
C ILE A 220 -31.00 17.37 -21.73
N GLY A 221 -31.96 18.16 -21.24
CA GLY A 221 -32.36 19.44 -21.80
C GLY A 221 -32.76 19.38 -23.27
N LEU A 222 -32.22 20.28 -24.08
CA LEU A 222 -32.56 20.39 -25.51
C LEU A 222 -32.23 19.10 -26.29
N ASN A 223 -31.42 18.20 -25.75
CA ASN A 223 -31.07 16.93 -26.40
C ASN A 223 -32.19 15.89 -26.42
N TYR A 224 -33.37 16.16 -25.83
CA TYR A 224 -34.54 15.28 -25.98
C TYR A 224 -35.08 15.23 -27.42
N ALA A 225 -34.77 16.22 -28.26
CA ALA A 225 -35.16 16.27 -29.65
C ALA A 225 -33.96 16.46 -30.58
N SER A 226 -33.90 15.69 -31.66
CA SER A 226 -32.77 15.73 -32.61
C SER A 226 -32.72 16.98 -33.49
N ASP A 227 -33.85 17.69 -33.62
CA ASP A 227 -33.94 18.95 -34.36
C ASP A 227 -33.51 20.17 -33.54
N SER A 228 -33.36 20.02 -32.21
CA SER A 228 -32.88 21.03 -31.29
C SER A 228 -31.36 21.16 -31.38
N VAL A 229 -30.91 22.20 -32.08
CA VAL A 229 -29.51 22.53 -32.32
C VAL A 229 -29.22 23.92 -31.78
N VAL A 230 -28.19 24.02 -30.94
CA VAL A 230 -27.62 25.28 -30.45
C VAL A 230 -26.33 25.56 -31.22
N GLY A 231 -26.30 26.68 -31.93
CA GLY A 231 -25.12 27.18 -32.61
C GLY A 231 -24.07 27.69 -31.62
N SER A 232 -22.81 27.77 -32.06
CA SER A 232 -21.70 28.30 -31.26
C SER A 232 -21.88 29.77 -30.85
N ASP A 233 -22.78 30.50 -31.53
CA ASP A 233 -23.16 31.88 -31.26
C ASP A 233 -24.35 32.00 -30.28
N GLY A 234 -24.83 30.88 -29.73
CA GLY A 234 -26.02 30.82 -28.87
C GLY A 234 -27.34 30.85 -29.66
N SER A 235 -27.30 30.88 -30.99
CA SER A 235 -28.53 30.79 -31.79
C SER A 235 -29.16 29.42 -31.63
N TYR A 236 -30.45 29.39 -31.34
CA TYR A 236 -31.20 28.15 -31.17
C TYR A 236 -32.13 27.91 -32.34
N LYS A 237 -32.12 26.67 -32.85
CA LYS A 237 -33.07 26.16 -33.84
C LYS A 237 -33.59 24.84 -33.32
N GLY A 238 -34.89 24.71 -33.15
CA GLY A 238 -35.52 23.49 -32.69
C GLY A 238 -36.99 23.74 -32.38
N THR A 239 -37.73 22.65 -32.19
CA THR A 239 -39.14 22.71 -31.85
C THR A 239 -39.41 22.77 -30.36
N ILE A 240 -38.46 22.34 -29.50
CA ILE A 240 -38.57 22.51 -28.04
C ILE A 240 -38.51 23.99 -27.70
N GLU A 241 -39.39 24.48 -26.83
CA GLU A 241 -39.36 25.84 -26.29
C GLU A 241 -38.63 25.85 -24.94
N PRO A 242 -37.36 26.31 -24.86
CA PRO A 242 -36.53 26.17 -23.66
C PRO A 242 -37.12 26.84 -22.42
N ASP A 243 -37.74 28.00 -22.61
CA ASP A 243 -38.32 28.81 -21.53
C ASP A 243 -39.70 28.33 -21.07
N PHE A 244 -40.33 27.38 -21.77
CA PHE A 244 -41.69 26.94 -21.50
C PHE A 244 -41.79 25.43 -21.22
N ASP A 245 -41.21 24.59 -22.08
CA ASP A 245 -41.42 23.13 -22.04
C ASP A 245 -40.83 22.47 -20.78
N PHE A 246 -39.83 23.07 -20.15
CA PHE A 246 -39.20 22.53 -18.95
C PHE A 246 -39.85 23.00 -17.63
N LEU A 247 -40.76 23.97 -17.67
CA LEU A 247 -41.38 24.56 -16.47
C LEU A 247 -42.38 23.61 -15.80
N ASP A 248 -43.21 22.93 -16.58
CA ASP A 248 -44.27 22.04 -16.09
C ASP A 248 -44.34 20.74 -16.91
N THR A 249 -44.56 19.64 -16.20
CA THR A 249 -44.84 18.29 -16.72
C THR A 249 -46.07 18.21 -17.63
N SER A 250 -47.00 19.16 -17.52
CA SER A 250 -48.15 19.26 -18.41
C SER A 250 -47.80 19.73 -19.84
N ASN A 251 -46.64 20.36 -20.03
CA ASN A 251 -46.22 20.91 -21.32
C ASN A 251 -45.62 19.85 -22.25
N VAL A 252 -44.69 19.05 -21.70
CA VAL A 252 -44.06 17.90 -22.38
C VAL A 252 -43.80 16.81 -21.35
N ASN A 253 -44.21 15.58 -21.67
CA ASN A 253 -43.92 14.40 -20.85
C ASN A 253 -42.63 13.73 -21.35
N PHE A 254 -41.50 14.14 -20.78
CA PHE A 254 -40.18 13.65 -21.18
C PHE A 254 -39.96 12.18 -20.80
N PRO A 255 -39.28 11.38 -21.65
CA PRO A 255 -38.98 9.99 -21.34
C PRO A 255 -38.03 9.85 -20.14
N ASP A 256 -38.14 8.71 -19.45
CA ASP A 256 -37.23 8.31 -18.37
C ASP A 256 -35.79 8.17 -18.87
N THR A 257 -34.84 8.45 -17.97
CA THR A 257 -33.41 8.24 -18.20
C THR A 257 -32.96 6.96 -17.53
N TYR A 258 -32.25 6.11 -18.27
CA TYR A 258 -31.71 4.84 -17.81
C TYR A 258 -30.24 5.01 -17.45
N PHE A 259 -29.86 4.56 -16.26
CA PHE A 259 -28.50 4.62 -15.76
C PHE A 259 -27.93 3.22 -15.73
N PHE A 260 -26.75 3.07 -16.34
CA PHE A 260 -25.94 1.86 -16.32
C PHE A 260 -24.73 2.18 -15.46
N MET A 261 -24.64 1.53 -14.32
CA MET A 261 -23.62 1.81 -13.32
C MET A 261 -22.85 0.56 -12.98
N GLN A 262 -21.55 0.71 -12.79
CA GLN A 262 -20.66 -0.35 -12.37
C GLN A 262 -19.58 0.19 -11.44
N GLY A 263 -19.02 -0.68 -10.63
CA GLY A 263 -17.95 -0.31 -9.72
C GLY A 263 -17.75 -1.34 -8.62
N LYS A 264 -17.08 -0.89 -7.56
CA LYS A 264 -16.70 -1.70 -6.41
C LYS A 264 -17.24 -1.08 -5.14
N LYS A 265 -17.93 -1.88 -4.33
CA LYS A 265 -18.53 -1.47 -3.07
C LYS A 265 -17.49 -1.33 -1.96
N PRO A 266 -17.82 -0.68 -0.84
CA PRO A 266 -16.94 -0.63 0.33
C PRO A 266 -16.55 -2.00 0.89
N ASP A 267 -17.38 -3.04 0.74
CA ASP A 267 -17.01 -4.41 1.13
C ASP A 267 -16.01 -5.09 0.15
N GLY A 268 -15.61 -4.37 -0.91
CA GLY A 268 -14.72 -4.83 -1.97
C GLY A 268 -15.39 -5.73 -3.01
N THR A 269 -16.71 -5.94 -2.96
CA THR A 269 -17.42 -6.69 -4.00
C THR A 269 -17.74 -5.81 -5.19
N THR A 270 -17.64 -6.37 -6.40
CA THR A 270 -17.94 -5.63 -7.63
C THR A 270 -19.38 -5.85 -8.05
N PHE A 271 -19.97 -4.85 -8.68
CA PHE A 271 -21.39 -4.87 -9.07
C PHE A 271 -21.61 -4.15 -10.39
N THR A 272 -22.68 -4.54 -11.07
CA THR A 272 -23.34 -3.77 -12.12
C THR A 272 -24.78 -3.51 -11.70
N SER A 273 -25.32 -2.37 -12.12
CA SER A 273 -26.68 -1.97 -11.83
C SER A 273 -27.30 -1.24 -13.00
N LYS A 274 -28.57 -1.52 -13.25
CA LYS A 274 -29.41 -0.80 -14.21
C LYS A 274 -30.67 -0.33 -13.52
N PHE A 275 -30.90 0.98 -13.54
CA PHE A 275 -32.12 1.57 -13.01
C PHE A 275 -32.56 2.73 -13.91
N LYS A 276 -33.85 3.06 -13.87
CA LYS A 276 -34.38 4.24 -14.56
C LYS A 276 -34.89 5.25 -13.56
N MET A 277 -34.86 6.51 -13.96
CA MET A 277 -35.38 7.61 -13.17
C MET A 277 -36.23 8.52 -14.05
N SER A 278 -37.33 9.00 -13.46
CA SER A 278 -38.22 9.94 -14.13
C SER A 278 -37.52 11.27 -14.37
N ALA A 279 -37.83 11.91 -15.49
CA ALA A 279 -37.31 13.21 -15.91
C ALA A 279 -37.44 14.31 -14.83
N ASP A 280 -38.43 14.23 -13.94
CA ASP A 280 -38.64 15.20 -12.85
C ASP A 280 -37.91 14.88 -11.54
N THR A 281 -37.23 13.75 -11.46
CA THR A 281 -36.44 13.40 -10.28
C THR A 281 -35.28 14.39 -10.13
N SER A 282 -35.03 14.85 -8.91
CA SER A 282 -33.90 15.73 -8.62
C SER A 282 -32.57 14.99 -8.63
N MET A 283 -31.47 15.71 -8.79
CA MET A 283 -30.12 15.17 -8.63
C MET A 283 -29.92 14.61 -7.21
N ALA A 284 -30.53 15.20 -6.19
CA ALA A 284 -30.55 14.62 -4.84
C ALA A 284 -31.15 13.20 -4.83
N GLY A 285 -32.25 12.97 -5.56
CA GLY A 285 -32.83 11.64 -5.71
C GLY A 285 -31.90 10.66 -6.46
N LEU A 286 -31.18 11.14 -7.48
CA LEU A 286 -30.17 10.34 -8.17
C LEU A 286 -29.00 9.99 -7.24
N MET A 287 -28.50 10.94 -6.45
CA MET A 287 -27.44 10.70 -5.45
C MET A 287 -27.86 9.69 -4.40
N GLU A 288 -29.11 9.77 -3.92
CA GLU A 288 -29.68 8.77 -3.00
C GLU A 288 -29.72 7.39 -3.68
N LYS A 289 -30.16 7.32 -4.94
CA LYS A 289 -30.18 6.07 -5.71
C LYS A 289 -28.79 5.49 -5.90
N ILE A 290 -27.81 6.27 -6.33
CA ILE A 290 -26.40 5.85 -6.43
C ILE A 290 -25.92 5.30 -5.09
N GLY A 291 -26.16 6.02 -3.99
CA GLY A 291 -25.81 5.56 -2.65
C GLY A 291 -26.44 4.21 -2.29
N MET A 292 -27.72 3.99 -2.62
CA MET A 292 -28.41 2.71 -2.40
C MET A 292 -27.75 1.57 -3.18
N GLU A 293 -27.32 1.81 -4.42
CA GLU A 293 -26.64 0.79 -5.22
C GLU A 293 -25.28 0.36 -4.61
N PHE A 294 -24.57 1.30 -4.00
CA PHE A 294 -23.36 1.01 -3.21
C PHE A 294 -23.64 0.29 -1.88
N GLY A 295 -24.90 0.28 -1.41
CA GLY A 295 -25.33 -0.42 -0.21
C GLY A 295 -25.88 0.48 0.91
N ASN A 296 -26.13 1.77 0.66
CA ASN A 296 -26.84 2.59 1.63
C ASN A 296 -28.25 2.03 1.86
N THR A 297 -28.68 2.08 3.12
CA THR A 297 -30.03 1.78 3.53
C THR A 297 -30.65 3.01 4.20
N LYS A 298 -31.93 2.95 4.56
CA LYS A 298 -32.61 4.03 5.28
C LYS A 298 -31.94 4.38 6.63
N THR A 299 -31.23 3.44 7.24
CA THR A 299 -30.63 3.60 8.58
C THR A 299 -29.10 3.62 8.55
N THR A 300 -28.46 3.11 7.50
CA THR A 300 -27.00 2.97 7.43
C THR A 300 -26.46 3.53 6.12
N LYS A 301 -25.51 4.46 6.21
CA LYS A 301 -24.74 4.93 5.05
C LYS A 301 -23.36 4.27 5.04
N VAL A 302 -23.01 3.63 3.94
CA VAL A 302 -21.68 3.09 3.65
C VAL A 302 -20.89 4.01 2.72
N VAL A 303 -21.57 4.81 1.90
CA VAL A 303 -20.99 5.88 1.09
C VAL A 303 -21.76 7.17 1.25
N ASP A 304 -21.09 8.29 1.03
CA ASP A 304 -21.68 9.62 0.90
C ASP A 304 -21.52 10.12 -0.52
N VAL A 305 -22.64 10.42 -1.17
CA VAL A 305 -22.68 10.89 -2.57
C VAL A 305 -23.10 12.36 -2.54
N SER A 306 -22.30 13.21 -3.17
CA SER A 306 -22.53 14.66 -3.24
C SER A 306 -22.25 15.16 -4.65
N ILE A 307 -22.75 16.35 -4.99
CA ILE A 307 -22.44 17.06 -6.23
C ILE A 307 -21.73 18.36 -5.88
N ASN A 308 -20.65 18.68 -6.59
CA ASN A 308 -19.91 19.94 -6.38
C ASN A 308 -20.53 21.08 -7.20
N ASN A 309 -20.02 22.30 -7.00
CA ASN A 309 -20.53 23.49 -7.70
C ASN A 309 -20.30 23.49 -9.23
N ASP A 310 -19.53 22.55 -9.77
CA ASP A 310 -19.31 22.39 -11.22
C ASP A 310 -20.10 21.20 -11.81
N GLY A 311 -21.08 20.67 -11.04
CA GLY A 311 -21.94 19.59 -11.51
C GLY A 311 -21.27 18.23 -11.55
N GLN A 312 -20.18 18.02 -10.82
CA GLN A 312 -19.48 16.74 -10.73
C GLN A 312 -19.89 15.98 -9.46
N PHE A 313 -20.08 14.67 -9.58
CA PHE A 313 -20.36 13.80 -8.45
C PHE A 313 -19.08 13.46 -7.70
N ASN A 314 -19.16 13.50 -6.37
CA ASN A 314 -18.16 13.01 -5.45
C ASN A 314 -18.75 11.84 -4.65
N ILE A 315 -18.02 10.74 -4.58
CA ILE A 315 -18.40 9.55 -3.83
C ILE A 315 -17.33 9.29 -2.78
N LYS A 316 -17.70 9.45 -1.52
CA LYS A 316 -16.81 9.23 -0.37
C LYS A 316 -17.17 7.90 0.30
N ASP A 317 -16.19 7.03 0.48
CA ASP A 317 -16.35 5.87 1.36
C ASP A 317 -16.49 6.34 2.80
N LEU A 318 -17.42 5.77 3.57
CA LEU A 318 -17.56 6.04 5.00
C LEU A 318 -16.86 4.99 5.86
N THR A 319 -16.35 3.93 5.25
CA THR A 319 -15.56 2.87 5.86
C THR A 319 -14.11 3.35 6.02
N LYS A 320 -13.72 3.56 7.27
CA LYS A 320 -12.40 4.04 7.66
C LYS A 320 -11.26 3.15 7.12
N GLY A 321 -10.28 3.77 6.47
CA GLY A 321 -9.09 3.08 5.96
C GLY A 321 -9.35 2.15 4.77
N ASN A 322 -10.55 2.21 4.19
CA ASN A 322 -10.88 1.48 2.98
C ASN A 322 -10.55 2.31 1.73
N GLN A 323 -10.01 1.63 0.72
CA GLN A 323 -9.60 2.24 -0.54
C GLN A 323 -10.01 1.42 -1.77
N THR A 324 -10.94 0.50 -1.58
CA THR A 324 -11.36 -0.43 -2.63
C THR A 324 -12.49 0.10 -3.49
N ILE A 325 -13.19 1.17 -3.10
CA ILE A 325 -14.32 1.67 -3.89
C ILE A 325 -13.90 2.12 -5.29
N ASP A 326 -14.79 1.88 -6.24
CA ASP A 326 -14.69 2.35 -7.61
C ASP A 326 -16.07 2.71 -8.17
N PHE A 327 -16.10 3.59 -9.18
CA PHE A 327 -17.33 4.11 -9.78
C PHE A 327 -17.17 4.41 -11.27
N HIS A 328 -18.11 3.93 -12.06
CA HIS A 328 -18.35 4.34 -13.44
C HIS A 328 -19.85 4.31 -13.72
N MET A 329 -20.33 5.30 -14.47
CA MET A 329 -21.73 5.41 -14.83
C MET A 329 -21.88 6.03 -16.22
N VAL A 330 -22.86 5.53 -16.96
CA VAL A 330 -23.35 6.12 -18.22
C VAL A 330 -24.87 6.19 -18.15
N ALA A 331 -25.43 7.28 -18.65
CA ALA A 331 -26.88 7.43 -18.75
C ALA A 331 -27.33 7.48 -20.21
N ALA A 332 -28.50 6.93 -20.49
CA ALA A 332 -29.11 6.90 -21.79
C ALA A 332 -30.58 7.31 -21.72
N THR A 333 -30.99 8.16 -22.65
CA THR A 333 -32.36 8.68 -22.74
C THR A 333 -32.84 8.58 -24.16
N SER A 334 -34.09 8.17 -24.38
CA SER A 334 -34.67 8.14 -25.73
C SER A 334 -34.80 9.55 -26.31
N VAL A 335 -34.45 9.70 -27.58
CA VAL A 335 -34.49 10.95 -28.34
C VAL A 335 -35.58 10.87 -29.38
N ALA A 336 -36.35 11.95 -29.50
CA ALA A 336 -37.39 12.10 -30.50
C ALA A 336 -36.89 12.92 -31.69
N ALA A 337 -37.61 12.86 -32.81
CA ALA A 337 -37.24 13.67 -33.99
C ALA A 337 -37.41 15.18 -33.72
N ASN A 338 -38.49 15.53 -33.01
CA ASN A 338 -38.92 16.88 -32.65
C ASN A 338 -39.81 16.84 -31.39
N ARG A 339 -40.14 18.02 -30.84
CA ARG A 339 -40.96 18.23 -29.64
C ARG A 339 -42.25 17.39 -29.62
N ASP A 340 -43.01 17.39 -30.72
CA ASP A 340 -44.34 16.76 -30.78
C ASP A 340 -44.27 15.22 -30.75
N THR A 341 -43.10 14.66 -31.04
CA THR A 341 -42.85 13.21 -30.99
C THR A 341 -42.19 12.74 -29.69
N ILE A 342 -41.91 13.66 -28.75
CA ILE A 342 -41.40 13.29 -27.43
C ILE A 342 -42.50 12.55 -26.66
N ALA A 343 -42.21 11.32 -26.28
CA ALA A 343 -43.09 10.48 -25.48
C ALA A 343 -42.29 9.53 -24.59
N PRO A 344 -42.89 9.00 -23.52
CA PRO A 344 -42.30 7.90 -22.74
C PRO A 344 -41.90 6.72 -23.63
N SER A 345 -40.76 6.12 -23.33
CA SER A 345 -40.17 5.03 -24.12
C SER A 345 -39.68 3.91 -23.21
N THR A 346 -39.94 2.67 -23.62
CA THR A 346 -39.44 1.43 -22.99
C THR A 346 -38.35 0.77 -23.84
N ALA A 347 -37.87 1.41 -24.90
CA ALA A 347 -36.88 0.82 -25.82
C ALA A 347 -35.60 0.37 -25.10
N LEU A 348 -35.21 1.08 -24.03
CA LEU A 348 -34.02 0.80 -23.23
C LEU A 348 -34.25 -0.30 -22.18
N ASP A 349 -35.47 -0.78 -21.92
CA ASP A 349 -35.73 -1.80 -20.89
C ASP A 349 -35.02 -3.12 -21.20
N THR A 350 -34.86 -3.47 -22.48
CA THR A 350 -34.24 -4.74 -22.91
C THR A 350 -32.73 -4.65 -23.16
N VAL A 351 -32.16 -3.45 -23.10
CA VAL A 351 -30.73 -3.21 -23.34
C VAL A 351 -29.95 -3.52 -22.07
N ASN A 352 -29.24 -4.64 -22.03
CA ASN A 352 -28.60 -5.14 -20.82
C ASN A 352 -27.07 -5.22 -20.92
N SER A 353 -26.46 -4.66 -21.96
CA SER A 353 -25.01 -4.58 -22.11
C SER A 353 -24.58 -3.23 -22.68
N LEU A 354 -23.34 -2.82 -22.36
CA LEU A 354 -22.76 -1.58 -22.90
C LEU A 354 -22.54 -1.67 -24.40
N GLU A 355 -22.19 -2.84 -24.93
CA GLU A 355 -22.07 -3.08 -26.38
C GLU A 355 -23.42 -2.88 -27.10
N ALA A 356 -24.52 -3.38 -26.54
CA ALA A 356 -25.85 -3.16 -27.12
C ALA A 356 -26.24 -1.68 -27.07
N LEU A 357 -25.87 -0.98 -26.00
CA LEU A 357 -26.11 0.45 -25.84
C LEU A 357 -25.29 1.28 -26.84
N GLU A 358 -24.03 0.92 -27.06
CA GLU A 358 -23.14 1.54 -28.04
C GLU A 358 -23.70 1.41 -29.46
N ASN A 359 -24.14 0.21 -29.83
CA ASN A 359 -24.78 -0.04 -31.13
C ASN A 359 -26.01 0.86 -31.35
N MET A 360 -26.81 1.09 -30.31
CA MET A 360 -27.95 2.01 -30.38
C MET A 360 -27.54 3.48 -30.44
N ALA A 361 -26.48 3.88 -29.72
CA ALA A 361 -25.97 5.25 -29.73
C ALA A 361 -25.40 5.63 -31.10
N ASN A 362 -24.80 4.66 -31.79
CA ASN A 362 -24.20 4.83 -33.12
C ASN A 362 -25.21 4.68 -34.28
N ALA A 363 -26.46 4.32 -33.99
CA ALA A 363 -27.50 4.17 -35.00
C ALA A 363 -27.87 5.52 -35.65
N VAL A 364 -28.19 5.48 -36.97
CA VAL A 364 -28.66 6.65 -37.73
C VAL A 364 -30.05 6.33 -38.29
N PRO A 365 -31.09 7.13 -37.98
CA PRO A 365 -31.07 8.34 -37.14
C PRO A 365 -30.80 8.05 -35.66
N LYS A 366 -30.28 9.03 -34.92
CA LYS A 366 -30.02 8.90 -33.48
C LYS A 366 -31.32 8.68 -32.72
N THR A 367 -31.45 7.56 -32.02
CA THR A 367 -32.63 7.22 -31.22
C THR A 367 -32.44 7.42 -29.72
N ILE A 368 -31.20 7.60 -29.28
CA ILE A 368 -30.84 7.82 -27.88
C ILE A 368 -29.77 8.91 -27.74
N HIS A 369 -29.81 9.59 -26.60
CA HIS A 369 -28.78 10.52 -26.14
C HIS A 369 -28.00 9.84 -25.00
N ILE A 370 -26.69 9.99 -25.03
CA ILE A 370 -25.77 9.44 -24.03
C ILE A 370 -25.22 10.58 -23.20
N THR A 371 -25.37 10.47 -21.89
CA THR A 371 -24.72 11.36 -20.92
C THR A 371 -23.59 10.61 -20.24
N GLU A 372 -22.39 11.15 -20.38
CA GLU A 372 -21.16 10.62 -19.81
C GLU A 372 -20.84 11.35 -18.50
N PHE A 373 -20.31 10.61 -17.53
CA PHE A 373 -19.87 11.17 -16.25
C PHE A 373 -18.35 11.18 -16.13
N THR A 374 -17.68 10.28 -16.85
CA THR A 374 -16.22 10.13 -16.87
C THR A 374 -15.72 10.05 -18.29
N LYS A 375 -14.70 10.84 -18.63
CA LYS A 375 -13.98 10.75 -19.90
C LYS A 375 -12.49 10.57 -19.66
N SER A 376 -11.82 9.89 -20.58
CA SER A 376 -10.37 9.79 -20.56
C SER A 376 -9.82 9.88 -21.98
N LYS A 377 -8.50 10.02 -22.08
CA LYS A 377 -7.77 9.92 -23.36
C LYS A 377 -7.05 8.59 -23.50
N TYR A 378 -7.45 7.60 -22.71
CA TYR A 378 -6.93 6.26 -22.87
C TYR A 378 -7.38 5.67 -24.20
N LEU A 379 -6.71 4.61 -24.60
CA LEU A 379 -7.09 3.83 -25.77
C LEU A 379 -7.86 2.59 -25.33
N ASP A 380 -8.94 2.27 -26.02
CA ASP A 380 -9.68 1.02 -25.84
C ASP A 380 -8.84 -0.19 -26.33
N LYS A 381 -9.37 -1.41 -26.17
CA LYS A 381 -8.72 -2.64 -26.67
C LYS A 381 -8.43 -2.61 -28.17
N ASP A 382 -9.25 -1.93 -28.96
CA ASP A 382 -9.17 -1.88 -30.43
C ASP A 382 -8.25 -0.74 -30.93
N GLY A 383 -7.79 0.13 -30.03
CA GLY A 383 -6.88 1.24 -30.29
C GLY A 383 -7.56 2.58 -30.58
N ASN A 384 -8.87 2.71 -30.35
CA ASN A 384 -9.59 3.99 -30.44
C ASN A 384 -9.57 4.71 -29.10
N LEU A 385 -9.94 6.00 -29.08
CA LEU A 385 -10.13 6.71 -27.81
C LEU A 385 -11.30 6.09 -27.04
N THR A 386 -11.08 5.81 -25.76
CA THR A 386 -12.14 5.27 -24.88
C THR A 386 -13.35 6.19 -24.86
N ASN A 387 -14.54 5.59 -24.86
CA ASN A 387 -15.80 6.29 -24.74
C ASN A 387 -16.58 5.82 -23.50
N ALA A 388 -17.86 6.21 -23.41
CA ALA A 388 -18.77 5.88 -22.32
C ALA A 388 -19.01 4.37 -22.11
N PHE A 389 -18.71 3.54 -23.11
CA PHE A 389 -19.00 2.11 -23.14
C PHE A 389 -17.77 1.27 -22.81
N ASP A 390 -16.58 1.87 -22.88
CA ASP A 390 -15.32 1.25 -22.48
C ASP A 390 -15.08 1.46 -21.00
N TYR A 391 -15.27 0.42 -20.19
CA TYR A 391 -14.94 0.46 -18.77
C TYR A 391 -13.62 -0.22 -18.45
N ASP A 392 -13.55 -1.56 -18.50
CA ASP A 392 -12.35 -2.34 -18.11
C ASP A 392 -11.53 -2.86 -19.31
N LYS A 393 -11.97 -2.57 -20.54
CA LYS A 393 -11.30 -2.96 -21.79
C LYS A 393 -10.35 -1.85 -22.29
N VAL A 394 -9.52 -1.32 -21.40
CA VAL A 394 -8.66 -0.14 -21.67
C VAL A 394 -7.18 -0.55 -21.72
N ARG A 395 -6.46 -0.06 -22.72
CA ARG A 395 -5.00 -0.27 -22.89
C ARG A 395 -4.19 0.47 -21.84
N PHE A 396 -3.14 -0.18 -21.35
CA PHE A 396 -2.18 0.42 -20.44
C PHE A 396 -1.56 1.67 -21.07
N GLU A 397 -1.33 2.68 -20.23
CA GLU A 397 -0.82 3.96 -20.69
C GLU A 397 0.66 3.84 -21.04
N ARG A 398 1.04 4.29 -22.23
CA ARG A 398 2.43 4.28 -22.66
C ARG A 398 3.14 5.56 -22.23
N LYS A 399 4.20 5.39 -21.44
CA LYS A 399 5.12 6.44 -21.02
C LYS A 399 6.55 6.06 -21.42
N ASP A 400 7.02 6.59 -22.54
CA ASP A 400 8.33 6.28 -23.10
C ASP A 400 8.55 4.76 -23.30
N ASN A 401 9.46 4.15 -22.55
CA ASN A 401 9.75 2.72 -22.57
C ASN A 401 8.90 1.89 -21.60
N GLU A 402 7.96 2.51 -20.89
CA GLU A 402 7.09 1.86 -19.92
C GLU A 402 5.62 1.84 -20.36
N LEU A 403 4.90 0.80 -19.94
CA LEU A 403 3.44 0.75 -19.94
C LEU A 403 2.97 0.68 -18.49
N ILE A 404 2.04 1.57 -18.12
CA ILE A 404 1.58 1.75 -16.75
C ILE A 404 0.07 1.51 -16.70
N ALA A 405 -0.37 0.65 -15.79
CA ALA A 405 -1.76 0.47 -15.43
C ALA A 405 -2.30 1.69 -14.66
N ASN A 406 -3.52 2.13 -14.92
CA ASN A 406 -4.07 3.29 -14.21
C ASN A 406 -4.66 2.94 -12.82
N LEU A 407 -4.97 1.67 -12.55
CA LEU A 407 -5.64 1.26 -11.33
C LEU A 407 -4.70 0.57 -10.34
N PRO A 408 -4.51 1.14 -9.14
CA PRO A 408 -3.84 0.48 -8.02
C PRO A 408 -4.46 -0.85 -7.64
N GLN A 409 -3.62 -1.87 -7.44
CA GLN A 409 -4.05 -3.16 -6.89
C GLN A 409 -3.96 -3.10 -5.37
N VAL A 410 -5.06 -3.39 -4.69
CA VAL A 410 -5.18 -3.22 -3.23
C VAL A 410 -5.70 -4.50 -2.60
N ALA A 411 -4.95 -5.05 -1.65
CA ALA A 411 -5.38 -6.21 -0.88
C ALA A 411 -6.57 -5.83 0.01
N ARG A 412 -7.68 -6.56 -0.10
CA ARG A 412 -8.95 -6.17 0.56
C ARG A 412 -8.90 -6.22 2.09
N LYS A 413 -8.15 -7.17 2.64
CA LYS A 413 -8.06 -7.37 4.09
C LYS A 413 -7.20 -6.31 4.78
N THR A 414 -6.06 -5.98 4.19
CA THR A 414 -5.11 -5.02 4.77
C THR A 414 -5.38 -3.60 4.27
N GLY A 415 -5.97 -3.46 3.08
CA GLY A 415 -6.10 -2.21 2.34
C GLY A 415 -4.74 -1.60 2.01
N GLU A 416 -3.69 -2.41 1.92
CA GLU A 416 -2.36 -2.00 1.47
C GLU A 416 -2.23 -2.26 -0.04
N TYR A 417 -1.35 -1.54 -0.71
CA TYR A 417 -1.01 -1.82 -2.10
C TYR A 417 -0.44 -3.23 -2.25
N ALA A 418 -0.83 -3.91 -3.31
CA ALA A 418 -0.38 -5.26 -3.62
C ALA A 418 1.12 -5.25 -3.97
N THR A 419 1.80 -6.34 -3.63
CA THR A 419 3.18 -6.62 -4.02
C THR A 419 3.18 -7.80 -4.98
N ASP A 420 4.32 -8.11 -5.59
CA ASP A 420 4.39 -9.24 -6.53
C ASP A 420 4.04 -10.59 -5.86
N GLN A 421 4.19 -10.70 -4.53
CA GLN A 421 3.83 -11.90 -3.76
C GLN A 421 2.37 -11.96 -3.35
N THR A 422 1.63 -10.86 -3.49
CA THR A 422 0.20 -10.81 -3.17
C THR A 422 -0.56 -11.77 -4.09
N LYS A 423 -1.53 -12.49 -3.52
CA LYS A 423 -2.39 -13.41 -4.26
C LYS A 423 -3.49 -12.64 -4.98
N LEU A 424 -3.86 -13.07 -6.20
CA LEU A 424 -4.95 -12.41 -6.94
C LEU A 424 -6.29 -12.49 -6.20
N SER A 425 -6.53 -13.59 -5.47
CA SER A 425 -7.75 -13.76 -4.69
C SER A 425 -7.92 -12.67 -3.62
N GLU A 426 -6.82 -12.16 -3.05
CA GLU A 426 -6.82 -11.12 -2.01
C GLU A 426 -7.22 -9.73 -2.52
N VAL A 427 -7.10 -9.47 -3.83
CA VAL A 427 -7.45 -8.19 -4.47
C VAL A 427 -8.80 -8.26 -5.21
N SER A 428 -9.20 -9.47 -5.59
CA SER A 428 -10.38 -9.75 -6.43
C SER A 428 -11.69 -9.16 -5.90
N GLY A 429 -12.57 -8.76 -6.82
CA GLY A 429 -13.93 -8.27 -6.54
C GLY A 429 -14.95 -9.32 -6.10
N THR A 430 -14.52 -10.54 -5.76
CA THR A 430 -15.43 -11.66 -5.48
C THR A 430 -16.12 -11.55 -4.11
N LYS A 431 -17.27 -12.18 -3.94
CA LYS A 431 -17.90 -12.29 -2.60
C LYS A 431 -17.11 -13.23 -1.71
N GLU A 432 -17.08 -12.93 -0.41
CA GLU A 432 -16.54 -13.86 0.57
C GLU A 432 -17.32 -15.18 0.52
N SER A 433 -16.61 -16.28 0.35
CA SER A 433 -17.21 -17.62 0.32
C SER A 433 -16.82 -18.35 1.59
N TYR A 434 -17.73 -18.39 2.55
CA TYR A 434 -17.61 -19.20 3.76
C TYR A 434 -18.03 -20.65 3.54
N ASN A 435 -18.13 -21.14 2.30
CA ASN A 435 -18.52 -22.53 2.05
C ASN A 435 -17.40 -23.48 2.53
N ARG A 436 -17.50 -23.87 3.80
CA ARG A 436 -16.55 -24.70 4.57
C ARG A 436 -16.39 -26.13 4.04
N ASN A 437 -17.06 -26.51 2.95
CA ASN A 437 -17.30 -27.90 2.55
C ASN A 437 -16.89 -28.23 1.10
N LEU A 438 -15.66 -27.90 0.70
CA LEU A 438 -15.14 -28.30 -0.62
C LEU A 438 -13.72 -28.90 -0.63
N TYR A 439 -13.28 -29.53 0.46
CA TYR A 439 -12.14 -30.46 0.40
C TYR A 439 -12.33 -31.67 1.32
N PRO A 440 -12.67 -32.85 0.78
CA PRO A 440 -12.23 -34.10 1.38
C PRO A 440 -10.77 -34.33 0.98
N LYS A 441 -9.81 -33.87 1.80
CA LYS A 441 -8.46 -34.46 2.07
C LYS A 441 -7.25 -33.53 2.22
N ASP A 442 -7.34 -32.20 2.14
CA ASP A 442 -6.20 -31.37 2.54
C ASP A 442 -6.21 -31.07 4.05
N VAL A 443 -5.15 -31.54 4.71
CA VAL A 443 -4.98 -31.69 6.16
C VAL A 443 -4.74 -30.34 6.88
N ASP A 444 -4.76 -29.22 6.16
CA ASP A 444 -4.45 -27.91 6.75
C ASP A 444 -5.65 -26.96 6.72
N ALA A 445 -6.45 -27.03 7.78
CA ALA A 445 -7.51 -26.09 8.15
C ALA A 445 -7.09 -24.59 8.17
N ARG A 446 -5.79 -24.31 8.02
CA ARG A 446 -5.13 -22.99 8.02
C ARG A 446 -5.03 -22.33 6.63
N LYS A 447 -5.26 -23.05 5.52
CA LYS A 447 -5.23 -22.52 4.13
C LYS A 447 -6.62 -22.20 3.56
N ARG A 448 -7.59 -21.82 4.39
CA ARG A 448 -8.93 -21.47 3.91
C ARG A 448 -8.92 -20.06 3.33
N GLU A 449 -8.98 -19.95 2.01
CA GLU A 449 -9.10 -18.65 1.35
C GLU A 449 -10.48 -18.05 1.58
N LEU A 450 -10.52 -16.76 1.94
CA LEU A 450 -11.78 -16.03 2.13
C LEU A 450 -12.47 -15.72 0.79
N TYR A 451 -11.69 -15.53 -0.28
CA TYR A 451 -12.14 -15.05 -1.57
C TYR A 451 -11.85 -16.13 -2.62
N ASN A 452 -12.91 -16.69 -3.22
CA ASN A 452 -12.75 -17.74 -4.24
C ASN A 452 -12.85 -17.12 -5.64
N ILE A 453 -11.78 -17.28 -6.43
CA ILE A 453 -11.69 -16.83 -7.84
C ILE A 453 -11.78 -17.98 -8.86
N ASP A 454 -12.27 -19.15 -8.46
CA ASP A 454 -12.57 -20.25 -9.39
C ASP A 454 -13.61 -19.82 -10.45
N ASN A 455 -13.50 -20.41 -11.64
CA ASN A 455 -14.30 -20.11 -12.83
C ASN A 455 -14.18 -18.66 -13.35
N GLN A 456 -13.22 -17.89 -12.84
CA GLN A 456 -12.93 -16.55 -13.34
C GLN A 456 -11.91 -16.61 -14.49
N GLU A 457 -11.94 -15.64 -15.39
CA GLU A 457 -11.08 -15.62 -16.57
C GLU A 457 -10.52 -14.20 -16.79
N ILE A 458 -9.21 -14.08 -16.98
CA ILE A 458 -8.55 -12.81 -17.37
C ILE A 458 -8.23 -12.90 -18.86
N GLY A 459 -8.71 -11.93 -19.63
CA GLY A 459 -8.31 -11.72 -21.02
C GLY A 459 -7.09 -10.81 -21.08
N LEU A 460 -6.08 -11.18 -21.85
CA LEU A 460 -4.91 -10.35 -22.16
C LEU A 460 -4.78 -10.21 -23.67
N GLN A 461 -4.54 -8.99 -24.14
CA GLN A 461 -4.10 -8.73 -25.51
C GLN A 461 -2.74 -8.04 -25.45
N VAL A 462 -1.73 -8.68 -26.03
CA VAL A 462 -0.35 -8.19 -25.99
C VAL A 462 0.20 -8.07 -27.39
N LYS A 463 0.61 -6.86 -27.77
CA LYS A 463 1.50 -6.65 -28.92
C LYS A 463 2.93 -6.68 -28.41
N SER A 464 3.72 -7.63 -28.89
CA SER A 464 5.09 -7.84 -28.41
C SER A 464 6.10 -6.84 -28.97
N ILE A 465 7.35 -6.93 -28.49
CA ILE A 465 8.49 -6.14 -28.98
C ILE A 465 8.75 -6.29 -30.49
N THR A 466 8.39 -7.44 -31.08
CA THR A 466 8.50 -7.70 -32.52
C THR A 466 7.24 -7.35 -33.30
N GLY A 467 6.14 -7.00 -32.63
CA GLY A 467 4.85 -6.70 -33.24
C GLY A 467 3.96 -7.92 -33.47
N THR A 468 4.27 -9.07 -32.87
CA THR A 468 3.36 -10.23 -32.84
C THR A 468 2.24 -9.94 -31.84
N MET A 469 0.99 -10.16 -32.25
CA MET A 469 -0.17 -10.03 -31.37
C MET A 469 -0.41 -11.36 -30.65
N TYR A 470 -0.58 -11.34 -29.34
CA TYR A 470 -0.95 -12.48 -28.52
C TYR A 470 -2.30 -12.22 -27.86
N ASP A 471 -3.26 -13.13 -28.11
CA ASP A 471 -4.51 -13.21 -27.38
C ASP A 471 -4.40 -14.34 -26.35
N ILE A 472 -4.46 -13.97 -25.07
CA ILE A 472 -4.28 -14.89 -23.95
C ILE A 472 -5.52 -14.90 -23.07
N LYS A 473 -5.98 -16.09 -22.69
CA LYS A 473 -7.03 -16.27 -21.68
C LYS A 473 -6.49 -17.05 -20.51
N VAL A 474 -6.29 -16.38 -19.38
CA VAL A 474 -5.89 -17.01 -18.11
C VAL A 474 -7.15 -17.49 -17.40
N LYS A 475 -7.29 -18.81 -17.25
CA LYS A 475 -8.45 -19.47 -16.64
C LYS A 475 -8.13 -19.92 -15.23
N MET A 476 -8.92 -19.42 -14.28
CA MET A 476 -8.81 -19.75 -12.87
C MET A 476 -9.59 -21.03 -12.57
N GLY A 477 -9.01 -22.21 -12.84
CA GLY A 477 -9.54 -23.52 -12.45
C GLY A 477 -11.03 -23.78 -12.76
N GLU A 478 -11.62 -24.80 -12.12
CA GLU A 478 -13.07 -25.06 -12.14
C GLU A 478 -13.61 -25.24 -10.71
N ALA A 479 -14.72 -24.57 -10.38
CA ALA A 479 -15.33 -24.70 -9.06
C ALA A 479 -16.07 -26.04 -8.89
N GLY A 480 -15.75 -26.79 -7.83
CA GLY A 480 -16.49 -28.00 -7.44
C GLY A 480 -16.22 -29.25 -8.29
N GLY A 481 -15.22 -29.21 -9.18
CA GLY A 481 -14.76 -30.33 -10.02
C GLY A 481 -13.48 -31.00 -9.53
N VAL A 482 -12.78 -31.71 -10.43
CA VAL A 482 -11.41 -32.20 -10.17
C VAL A 482 -10.49 -30.97 -10.08
N ASN A 483 -9.61 -30.91 -9.07
CA ASN A 483 -8.75 -29.76 -8.79
C ASN A 483 -7.92 -29.38 -10.03
N THR A 484 -8.37 -28.36 -10.76
CA THR A 484 -7.79 -27.98 -12.06
C THR A 484 -6.85 -26.79 -11.82
N PRO A 485 -5.57 -26.88 -12.22
CA PRO A 485 -4.62 -25.80 -12.03
C PRO A 485 -4.95 -24.59 -12.90
N VAL A 486 -4.38 -23.44 -12.58
CA VAL A 486 -4.44 -22.26 -13.43
C VAL A 486 -3.75 -22.56 -14.75
N GLN A 487 -4.48 -22.31 -15.84
CA GLN A 487 -3.99 -22.51 -17.20
C GLN A 487 -4.21 -21.24 -18.01
N PHE A 488 -3.29 -20.93 -18.92
CA PHE A 488 -3.48 -19.87 -19.88
C PHE A 488 -3.50 -20.43 -21.31
N GLN A 489 -4.54 -20.05 -22.05
CA GLN A 489 -4.68 -20.36 -23.46
C GLN A 489 -4.05 -19.23 -24.26
N ILE A 490 -3.14 -19.54 -25.17
CA ILE A 490 -2.46 -18.54 -25.98
C ILE A 490 -2.67 -18.81 -27.46
N THR A 491 -3.00 -17.75 -28.18
CA THR A 491 -3.05 -17.70 -29.65
C THR A 491 -2.22 -16.51 -30.09
N SER A 492 -1.42 -16.66 -31.15
CA SER A 492 -0.57 -15.58 -31.65
C SER A 492 -0.83 -15.30 -33.11
N THR A 493 -0.87 -14.03 -33.49
CA THR A 493 -0.98 -13.56 -34.87
C THR A 493 0.27 -12.76 -35.19
N THR A 494 1.10 -13.29 -36.09
CA THR A 494 2.31 -12.58 -36.55
C THR A 494 1.94 -11.32 -37.33
N ALA A 495 2.88 -10.39 -37.49
CA ALA A 495 2.68 -9.18 -38.32
C ALA A 495 2.28 -9.48 -39.78
N ALA A 496 2.61 -10.68 -40.29
CA ALA A 496 2.19 -11.17 -41.60
C ALA A 496 0.75 -11.74 -41.63
N GLY A 497 0.02 -11.69 -40.51
CA GLY A 497 -1.35 -12.20 -40.37
C GLY A 497 -1.46 -13.71 -40.16
N VAL A 498 -0.35 -14.42 -39.95
CA VAL A 498 -0.37 -15.87 -39.69
C VAL A 498 -0.76 -16.13 -38.24
N VAL A 499 -1.86 -16.86 -38.05
CA VAL A 499 -2.41 -17.25 -36.74
C VAL A 499 -1.86 -18.62 -36.32
N SER A 500 -1.33 -18.73 -35.11
CA SER A 500 -0.87 -19.99 -34.51
C SER A 500 -2.04 -20.80 -33.93
N PRO A 501 -1.90 -22.13 -33.81
CA PRO A 501 -2.90 -22.92 -33.09
C PRO A 501 -2.96 -22.51 -31.62
N THR A 502 -4.15 -22.56 -31.02
CA THR A 502 -4.32 -22.30 -29.59
C THR A 502 -3.57 -23.35 -28.76
N ARG A 503 -2.71 -22.87 -27.85
CA ARG A 503 -1.92 -23.71 -26.94
C ARG A 503 -2.41 -23.50 -25.52
N ASN A 504 -2.55 -24.58 -24.74
CA ASN A 504 -2.91 -24.52 -23.32
C ASN A 504 -1.67 -24.77 -22.49
N LEU A 505 -1.33 -23.83 -21.61
CA LEU A 505 -0.11 -23.86 -20.81
C LEU A 505 -0.48 -23.79 -19.32
N THR A 506 0.11 -24.64 -18.51
CA THR A 506 -0.08 -24.65 -17.04
C THR A 506 0.87 -23.64 -16.39
N VAL A 507 0.40 -22.98 -15.34
CA VAL A 507 1.24 -22.13 -14.48
C VAL A 507 1.86 -22.99 -13.39
N TYR A 508 3.16 -22.78 -13.15
CA TYR A 508 3.91 -23.52 -12.14
C TYR A 508 4.40 -22.63 -11.00
N ASN A 509 4.69 -23.28 -9.89
CA ASN A 509 5.38 -22.74 -8.73
C ASN A 509 6.46 -23.73 -8.26
N SER A 510 7.35 -23.29 -7.40
CA SER A 510 8.45 -24.09 -6.87
C SER A 510 8.81 -23.66 -5.46
N ASP A 511 9.05 -24.65 -4.60
CA ASP A 511 9.56 -24.48 -3.24
C ASP A 511 10.77 -25.42 -3.00
N GLU A 512 11.21 -25.53 -1.75
CA GLU A 512 12.30 -26.44 -1.35
C GLU A 512 11.98 -27.94 -1.61
N PHE A 513 10.70 -28.28 -1.82
CA PHE A 513 10.21 -29.65 -1.98
C PHE A 513 9.94 -30.04 -3.44
N GLY A 514 10.00 -29.09 -4.39
CA GLY A 514 10.01 -29.37 -5.83
C GLY A 514 9.11 -28.44 -6.65
N SER A 515 8.84 -28.85 -7.90
CA SER A 515 7.93 -28.17 -8.81
C SER A 515 6.48 -28.58 -8.52
N TYR A 516 5.56 -27.63 -8.51
CA TYR A 516 4.13 -27.92 -8.37
C TYR A 516 3.28 -27.02 -9.28
N ARG A 517 2.08 -27.48 -9.57
CA ARG A 517 1.10 -26.73 -10.37
C ARG A 517 0.46 -25.66 -9.50
N THR A 518 0.25 -24.49 -10.06
CA THR A 518 -0.39 -23.39 -9.34
C THR A 518 -1.90 -23.51 -9.45
N TYR A 519 -2.59 -23.43 -8.33
CA TYR A 519 -4.05 -23.37 -8.27
C TYR A 519 -4.52 -21.94 -8.06
N ALA A 520 -5.80 -21.67 -8.31
CA ALA A 520 -6.38 -20.34 -8.23
C ALA A 520 -6.11 -19.65 -6.88
N SER A 521 -6.05 -20.44 -5.80
CA SER A 521 -5.71 -19.96 -4.47
C SER A 521 -4.28 -19.46 -4.31
N ASP A 522 -3.32 -20.11 -4.96
CA ASP A 522 -1.89 -19.79 -4.80
C ASP A 522 -1.35 -18.95 -5.95
N PHE A 523 -2.22 -18.44 -6.82
CA PHE A 523 -1.82 -17.64 -7.98
C PHE A 523 -1.51 -16.19 -7.57
N THR A 524 -0.26 -15.77 -7.79
CA THR A 524 0.26 -14.47 -7.37
C THR A 524 0.40 -13.47 -8.52
N TYR A 525 0.48 -12.18 -8.20
CA TYR A 525 0.76 -11.14 -9.20
C TYR A 525 2.06 -11.39 -9.94
N ARG A 526 3.12 -11.91 -9.27
CA ARG A 526 4.38 -12.28 -9.92
C ARG A 526 4.15 -13.24 -11.08
N GLN A 527 3.30 -14.26 -10.89
CA GLN A 527 3.02 -15.24 -11.94
C GLN A 527 2.17 -14.68 -13.08
N LEU A 528 1.21 -13.79 -12.77
CA LEU A 528 0.45 -13.08 -13.80
C LEU A 528 1.38 -12.20 -14.65
N MET A 529 2.26 -11.43 -13.99
CA MET A 529 3.22 -10.54 -14.62
C MET A 529 4.26 -11.32 -15.44
N ASP A 530 4.67 -12.49 -14.98
CA ASP A 530 5.52 -13.42 -15.73
C ASP A 530 4.87 -13.84 -17.07
N ILE A 531 3.57 -14.13 -17.09
CA ILE A 531 2.81 -14.45 -18.32
C ILE A 531 2.82 -13.26 -19.28
N VAL A 532 2.54 -12.06 -18.76
CA VAL A 532 2.55 -10.82 -19.54
C VAL A 532 3.94 -10.55 -20.12
N ALA A 533 4.99 -10.69 -19.31
CA ALA A 533 6.36 -10.45 -19.72
C ALA A 533 6.83 -11.44 -20.80
N MET A 534 6.46 -12.72 -20.69
CA MET A 534 6.75 -13.73 -21.70
C MET A 534 6.09 -13.39 -23.04
N ALA A 535 4.82 -12.98 -23.03
CA ALA A 535 4.12 -12.56 -24.25
C ALA A 535 4.69 -11.28 -24.85
N ALA A 536 4.97 -10.29 -24.02
CA ALA A 536 5.54 -9.01 -24.46
C ALA A 536 6.94 -9.17 -25.07
N SER A 537 7.73 -10.15 -24.61
CA SER A 537 9.10 -10.41 -25.09
C SER A 537 9.23 -11.48 -26.18
N ASP A 538 8.12 -12.03 -26.68
CA ASP A 538 8.08 -13.16 -27.63
C ASP A 538 8.69 -14.48 -27.11
N ASN A 539 8.92 -14.60 -25.80
CA ASN A 539 9.49 -15.79 -25.17
C ASN A 539 8.38 -16.64 -24.53
N ILE A 540 7.51 -17.24 -25.36
CA ILE A 540 6.46 -18.14 -24.88
C ILE A 540 7.04 -19.55 -24.65
N PRO A 541 6.73 -20.22 -23.51
CA PRO A 541 7.18 -21.59 -23.25
C PRO A 541 6.74 -22.57 -24.34
N ASP A 542 7.58 -23.56 -24.65
CA ASP A 542 7.23 -24.70 -25.53
C ASP A 542 7.33 -26.05 -24.80
N PRO A 543 6.28 -26.45 -24.05
CA PRO A 543 6.31 -27.70 -23.31
C PRO A 543 6.26 -28.90 -24.25
N GLN A 544 7.14 -29.88 -24.02
CA GLN A 544 7.25 -31.06 -24.87
C GLN A 544 6.14 -32.10 -24.64
N ASN A 545 5.40 -32.01 -23.53
CA ASN A 545 4.39 -32.98 -23.16
C ASN A 545 3.06 -32.32 -22.81
N VAL A 546 1.96 -32.93 -23.25
CA VAL A 546 0.61 -32.61 -22.76
C VAL A 546 0.48 -33.16 -21.35
N GLU A 547 0.24 -32.28 -20.37
CA GLU A 547 0.05 -32.73 -18.98
C GLU A 547 -1.34 -33.29 -18.74
N ASN A 548 -1.40 -34.37 -17.96
CA ASN A 548 -2.66 -34.86 -17.40
C ASN A 548 -2.91 -34.19 -16.04
N ALA A 549 -3.99 -33.41 -15.93
CA ALA A 549 -4.35 -32.70 -14.70
C ALA A 549 -4.70 -33.64 -13.53
N ASN A 550 -5.03 -34.90 -13.80
CA ASN A 550 -5.73 -35.76 -12.84
C ASN A 550 -4.89 -36.86 -12.17
N PHE A 551 -3.60 -37.02 -12.51
CA PHE A 551 -2.76 -38.09 -11.97
C PHE A 551 -1.30 -37.64 -11.72
N ASP A 552 -0.78 -37.86 -10.51
CA ASP A 552 0.63 -37.61 -10.13
C ASP A 552 1.44 -38.93 -10.14
N THR A 553 1.46 -39.61 -11.28
CA THR A 553 2.34 -40.78 -11.48
C THR A 553 3.79 -40.33 -11.62
N ASP A 554 4.77 -41.21 -11.41
CA ASP A 554 6.19 -40.87 -11.59
C ASP A 554 6.50 -40.35 -13.01
N ILE A 555 5.79 -40.84 -14.03
CA ILE A 555 5.89 -40.34 -15.41
C ILE A 555 5.37 -38.90 -15.51
N GLU A 556 4.25 -38.60 -14.85
CA GLU A 556 3.68 -37.24 -14.84
C GLU A 556 4.56 -36.26 -14.06
N LYS A 557 5.26 -36.70 -13.01
CA LYS A 557 6.28 -35.88 -12.32
C LYS A 557 7.42 -35.49 -13.25
N VAL A 558 7.95 -36.44 -14.02
CA VAL A 558 9.01 -36.17 -15.01
C VAL A 558 8.53 -35.21 -16.10
N ARG A 559 7.31 -35.41 -16.62
CA ARG A 559 6.70 -34.50 -17.61
C ARG A 559 6.51 -33.09 -17.05
N ARG A 560 6.05 -32.99 -15.79
CA ARG A 560 5.91 -31.73 -15.06
C ARG A 560 7.24 -31.01 -14.94
N ASP A 561 8.30 -31.71 -14.54
CA ASP A 561 9.63 -31.11 -14.43
C ASP A 561 10.16 -30.62 -15.78
N GLN A 562 9.93 -31.38 -16.86
CA GLN A 562 10.29 -30.96 -18.22
C GLN A 562 9.55 -29.68 -18.64
N ASN A 563 8.24 -29.62 -18.40
CA ASN A 563 7.43 -28.45 -18.74
C ASN A 563 7.76 -27.23 -17.86
N TYR A 564 8.00 -27.45 -16.57
CA TYR A 564 8.50 -26.43 -15.65
C TYR A 564 9.86 -25.86 -16.09
N ASN A 565 10.78 -26.72 -16.54
CA ASN A 565 12.07 -26.27 -17.07
C ASN A 565 11.92 -25.42 -18.34
N ALA A 566 11.00 -25.78 -19.25
CA ALA A 566 10.69 -24.97 -20.43
C ALA A 566 10.09 -23.60 -20.03
N TYR A 567 9.22 -23.57 -19.02
CA TYR A 567 8.67 -22.35 -18.46
C TYR A 567 9.77 -21.45 -17.84
N LYS A 568 10.67 -22.04 -17.04
CA LYS A 568 11.79 -21.34 -16.42
C LYS A 568 12.78 -20.78 -17.45
N ASP A 569 13.08 -21.53 -18.51
CA ASP A 569 13.94 -21.08 -19.61
C ASP A 569 13.33 -19.87 -20.32
N ALA A 570 12.03 -19.92 -20.63
CA ALA A 570 11.29 -18.80 -21.20
C ALA A 570 11.38 -17.55 -20.31
N LEU A 571 11.14 -17.67 -19.00
CA LEU A 571 11.28 -16.56 -18.06
C LEU A 571 12.70 -16.00 -17.99
N SER A 572 13.72 -16.87 -18.02
CA SER A 572 15.11 -16.44 -18.01
C SER A 572 15.47 -15.60 -19.24
N LYS A 573 14.91 -15.93 -20.41
CA LYS A 573 15.09 -15.16 -21.66
C LYS A 573 14.35 -13.82 -21.60
N THR A 574 13.14 -13.80 -21.03
CA THR A 574 12.32 -12.60 -20.87
C THR A 574 13.03 -11.50 -20.06
N LYS A 575 13.65 -11.85 -18.93
CA LYS A 575 14.22 -10.87 -17.96
C LYS A 575 15.22 -9.87 -18.55
N GLY A 576 15.89 -10.26 -19.65
CA GLY A 576 16.83 -9.39 -20.36
C GLY A 576 16.16 -8.35 -21.27
N ALA A 577 14.93 -8.60 -21.72
CA ALA A 577 14.23 -7.78 -22.70
C ALA A 577 13.06 -6.97 -22.08
N VAL A 578 12.22 -7.63 -21.28
CA VAL A 578 11.03 -7.03 -20.68
C VAL A 578 10.97 -7.39 -19.21
N GLU A 579 10.58 -6.43 -18.38
CA GLU A 579 10.31 -6.63 -16.97
C GLU A 579 8.92 -6.12 -16.63
N VAL A 580 8.19 -6.85 -15.81
CA VAL A 580 6.86 -6.45 -15.33
C VAL A 580 6.84 -6.60 -13.81
N ASN A 581 6.53 -5.51 -13.10
CA ASN A 581 6.48 -5.45 -11.64
C ASN A 581 5.29 -4.59 -11.19
N LEU A 582 4.95 -4.64 -9.90
CA LEU A 582 4.09 -3.63 -9.29
C LEU A 582 4.93 -2.43 -8.83
N ASP A 583 4.44 -1.21 -9.06
CA ASP A 583 5.02 0.00 -8.50
C ASP A 583 4.67 0.17 -7.02
N ASP A 584 5.14 1.26 -6.42
CA ASP A 584 4.88 1.60 -5.03
C ASP A 584 3.42 1.92 -4.70
N ARG A 585 2.58 2.16 -5.72
CA ARG A 585 1.11 2.29 -5.64
C ARG A 585 0.40 0.98 -6.02
N GLY A 586 1.13 -0.14 -6.13
CA GLY A 586 0.57 -1.42 -6.52
C GLY A 586 -0.01 -1.43 -7.94
N ARG A 587 0.39 -0.49 -8.82
CA ARG A 587 0.01 -0.49 -10.24
C ARG A 587 0.98 -1.35 -11.02
N MET A 588 0.48 -2.06 -12.02
CA MET A 588 1.34 -2.86 -12.88
C MET A 588 2.13 -1.95 -13.83
N VAL A 589 3.45 -2.12 -13.84
CA VAL A 589 4.37 -1.40 -14.71
C VAL A 589 5.17 -2.43 -15.52
N LEU A 590 5.09 -2.30 -16.84
CA LEU A 590 5.90 -3.05 -17.78
C LEU A 590 6.99 -2.14 -18.33
N THR A 591 8.25 -2.54 -18.23
CA THR A 591 9.41 -1.80 -18.72
C THR A 591 10.06 -2.57 -19.87
N ASP A 592 10.14 -1.94 -21.04
CA ASP A 592 10.96 -2.39 -22.17
C ASP A 592 12.41 -1.96 -21.93
N LYS A 593 13.32 -2.94 -21.83
CA LYS A 593 14.76 -2.71 -21.63
C LYS A 593 15.53 -2.59 -22.95
N THR A 594 14.86 -2.82 -24.08
CA THR A 594 15.47 -2.88 -25.41
C THR A 594 15.34 -1.59 -26.20
N LYS A 595 14.34 -0.75 -25.87
CA LYS A 595 14.02 0.49 -26.60
C LYS A 595 13.75 1.64 -25.64
N SER A 596 14.07 2.87 -26.07
CA SER A 596 13.73 4.10 -25.34
C SER A 596 12.26 4.48 -25.44
N VAL A 597 11.57 4.04 -26.49
CA VAL A 597 10.11 4.15 -26.63
C VAL A 597 9.58 2.78 -27.01
N THR A 598 8.68 2.24 -26.20
CA THR A 598 8.14 0.91 -26.42
C THR A 598 7.07 0.89 -27.51
N ASN A 599 7.06 -0.19 -28.28
CA ASN A 599 5.98 -0.53 -29.21
C ASN A 599 5.06 -1.63 -28.66
N ILE A 600 5.32 -2.06 -27.42
CA ILE A 600 4.47 -3.02 -26.73
C ILE A 600 3.13 -2.34 -26.47
N GLU A 601 2.04 -3.08 -26.64
CA GLU A 601 0.69 -2.67 -26.27
C GLU A 601 0.10 -3.77 -25.39
N LEU A 602 -0.59 -3.41 -24.31
CA LEU A 602 -1.15 -4.35 -23.35
C LEU A 602 -2.55 -3.92 -22.95
N THR A 603 -3.52 -4.83 -23.05
CA THR A 603 -4.86 -4.70 -22.47
C THR A 603 -5.13 -5.90 -21.58
N MET A 604 -5.70 -5.66 -20.41
CA MET A 604 -6.09 -6.71 -19.46
C MET A 604 -7.50 -6.42 -18.95
N TYR A 605 -8.39 -7.41 -19.02
CA TYR A 605 -9.81 -7.26 -18.67
C TYR A 605 -10.40 -8.56 -18.11
N ASP A 606 -11.53 -8.45 -17.42
CA ASP A 606 -12.31 -9.63 -17.01
C ASP A 606 -13.05 -10.21 -18.21
N ALA A 607 -12.70 -11.43 -18.59
CA ALA A 607 -13.28 -12.08 -19.77
C ALA A 607 -14.60 -12.82 -19.47
N LYS A 608 -15.09 -12.78 -18.23
CA LYS A 608 -16.22 -13.59 -17.74
C LYS A 608 -17.44 -12.77 -17.33
N ASN A 609 -17.26 -11.70 -16.55
CA ASN A 609 -18.35 -11.01 -15.84
C ASN A 609 -18.74 -9.65 -16.42
N GLY A 610 -17.88 -9.02 -17.23
CA GLY A 610 -18.19 -7.72 -17.85
C GLY A 610 -19.40 -7.82 -18.78
N ASP A 611 -20.28 -6.82 -18.73
CA ASP A 611 -21.36 -6.54 -19.71
C ASP A 611 -22.80 -7.03 -19.40
N ILE A 612 -23.17 -7.37 -18.16
CA ILE A 612 -24.58 -7.66 -17.81
C ILE A 612 -25.15 -6.64 -16.82
N PHE A 613 -26.13 -5.85 -17.28
CA PHE A 613 -26.81 -4.77 -16.58
C PHE A 613 -28.32 -5.05 -16.54
N ASP A 614 -28.76 -6.00 -15.71
CA ASP A 614 -30.13 -6.54 -15.75
C ASP A 614 -30.98 -6.23 -14.50
N GLY A 615 -30.43 -5.55 -13.49
CA GLY A 615 -31.15 -5.29 -12.24
C GLY A 615 -30.46 -4.30 -11.31
N ASP A 616 -31.12 -3.95 -10.20
CA ASP A 616 -30.64 -2.97 -9.22
C ASP A 616 -30.51 -3.55 -7.80
N SER A 617 -30.10 -2.72 -6.83
CA SER A 617 -29.89 -3.15 -5.43
C SER A 617 -31.15 -3.61 -4.71
N THR A 618 -32.33 -3.30 -5.25
CA THR A 618 -33.62 -3.73 -4.69
C THR A 618 -34.08 -5.09 -5.24
N GLY A 619 -33.37 -5.64 -6.22
CA GLY A 619 -33.74 -6.90 -6.87
C GLY A 619 -34.79 -6.74 -7.96
N MET A 620 -34.96 -5.52 -8.49
CA MET A 620 -35.89 -5.22 -9.56
C MET A 620 -35.16 -4.81 -10.84
N ASN A 621 -35.74 -5.11 -11.99
CA ASN A 621 -35.32 -4.54 -13.28
C ASN A 621 -36.08 -3.24 -13.59
N THR A 622 -35.72 -2.58 -14.69
CA THR A 622 -36.34 -1.31 -15.10
C THR A 622 -37.81 -1.42 -15.53
N ALA A 623 -38.29 -2.64 -15.81
CA ALA A 623 -39.71 -2.94 -16.05
C ALA A 623 -40.51 -3.20 -14.76
N GLY A 624 -39.86 -3.20 -13.59
CA GLY A 624 -40.50 -3.46 -12.28
C GLY A 624 -40.68 -4.93 -11.94
N ALA A 625 -40.05 -5.85 -12.67
CA ALA A 625 -40.07 -7.28 -12.36
C ALA A 625 -39.05 -7.60 -11.26
N ALA A 626 -39.46 -8.41 -10.27
CA ALA A 626 -38.60 -8.90 -9.21
C ALA A 626 -37.68 -10.05 -9.69
N SER A 627 -36.70 -10.43 -8.86
CA SER A 627 -35.70 -11.48 -9.14
C SER A 627 -34.57 -11.05 -10.09
N HIS A 628 -34.34 -9.75 -10.21
CA HIS A 628 -33.25 -9.16 -10.95
C HIS A 628 -32.32 -8.39 -9.98
N PRO A 629 -31.49 -9.10 -9.19
CA PRO A 629 -30.49 -8.43 -8.36
C PRO A 629 -29.40 -7.78 -9.21
N GLN A 630 -28.62 -6.89 -8.59
CA GLN A 630 -27.38 -6.37 -9.20
C GLN A 630 -26.54 -7.50 -9.80
N GLY A 631 -26.02 -7.24 -11.00
CA GLY A 631 -25.10 -8.14 -11.67
C GLY A 631 -23.73 -8.13 -11.01
N LYS A 632 -22.86 -9.04 -11.47
CA LYS A 632 -21.45 -9.07 -11.03
C LYS A 632 -20.65 -8.16 -11.96
N GLY A 633 -19.97 -7.17 -11.38
CA GLY A 633 -19.03 -6.34 -12.13
C GLY A 633 -17.75 -7.11 -12.48
N SER A 634 -16.84 -6.42 -13.18
CA SER A 634 -15.49 -6.93 -13.44
C SER A 634 -14.83 -7.33 -12.13
N VAL A 635 -14.40 -8.58 -11.99
CA VAL A 635 -13.77 -9.11 -10.76
C VAL A 635 -12.29 -8.74 -10.74
N PHE A 636 -11.69 -8.62 -11.92
CA PHE A 636 -10.30 -8.25 -12.13
C PHE A 636 -10.19 -6.95 -12.92
N SER A 637 -9.70 -5.93 -12.24
CA SER A 637 -9.58 -4.59 -12.79
C SER A 637 -8.12 -4.15 -12.72
N PHE A 638 -7.53 -3.88 -13.88
CA PHE A 638 -6.14 -3.40 -13.97
C PHE A 638 -6.08 -2.00 -14.56
N ASN A 639 -6.97 -1.71 -15.51
CA ASN A 639 -7.01 -0.44 -16.19
C ASN A 639 -8.44 -0.10 -16.60
N GLU A 640 -8.96 1.03 -16.11
CA GLU A 640 -10.38 1.35 -16.24
C GLU A 640 -10.64 2.82 -16.63
N ASN A 641 -11.71 3.07 -17.40
CA ASN A 641 -12.23 4.43 -17.62
C ASN A 641 -13.19 4.84 -16.48
N ASN A 642 -12.71 4.74 -15.25
CA ASN A 642 -13.50 4.97 -14.03
C ASN A 642 -13.48 6.43 -13.56
N ALA A 643 -14.02 6.71 -12.38
CA ALA A 643 -13.88 8.00 -11.71
C ALA A 643 -12.44 8.25 -11.23
N LEU A 644 -12.09 9.53 -11.07
CA LEU A 644 -10.78 9.94 -10.57
C LEU A 644 -10.75 9.83 -9.04
N THR A 645 -9.60 9.52 -8.47
CA THR A 645 -9.41 9.51 -7.01
C THR A 645 -8.89 10.86 -6.55
N ILE A 646 -9.66 11.58 -5.72
CA ILE A 646 -9.23 12.83 -5.07
C ILE A 646 -8.31 12.54 -3.89
N ASP A 647 -8.67 11.54 -3.09
CA ASP A 647 -7.92 11.15 -1.90
C ASP A 647 -8.17 9.66 -1.61
N GLU A 648 -7.20 9.04 -0.94
CA GLU A 648 -7.21 7.62 -0.57
C GLU A 648 -6.37 7.40 0.71
N PRO A 649 -6.70 6.41 1.56
CA PRO A 649 -5.95 6.09 2.78
C PRO A 649 -4.44 5.88 2.63
N SER A 650 -4.00 5.28 1.53
CA SER A 650 -2.56 5.08 1.30
C SER A 650 -1.91 6.38 0.80
N THR A 651 -0.67 6.63 1.19
CA THR A 651 0.10 7.82 0.81
C THR A 651 1.11 7.49 -0.29
N SER A 652 1.42 8.44 -1.17
CA SER A 652 2.50 8.34 -2.15
C SER A 652 3.11 9.73 -2.35
N VAL A 653 3.82 10.20 -1.32
CA VAL A 653 4.09 11.64 -1.13
C VAL A 653 4.70 12.29 -2.36
N PHE A 654 5.77 11.73 -2.94
CA PHE A 654 6.47 12.40 -4.04
C PHE A 654 5.70 12.36 -5.37
N GLN A 655 4.99 11.26 -5.65
CA GLN A 655 4.15 11.18 -6.85
C GLN A 655 2.95 12.11 -6.74
N ASP A 656 2.32 12.17 -5.56
CA ASP A 656 1.21 13.08 -5.30
C ASP A 656 1.67 14.53 -5.50
N LEU A 657 2.83 14.93 -4.98
CA LEU A 657 3.38 16.28 -5.19
C LEU A 657 3.65 16.59 -6.67
N ASP A 658 4.07 15.61 -7.47
CA ASP A 658 4.26 15.78 -8.91
C ASP A 658 2.94 16.02 -9.64
N ASP A 659 1.89 15.26 -9.30
CA ASP A 659 0.55 15.44 -9.85
C ASP A 659 -0.02 16.83 -9.50
N MET A 660 0.29 17.34 -8.30
CA MET A 660 -0.05 18.71 -7.86
C MET A 660 0.71 19.79 -8.64
N ILE A 661 2.02 19.63 -8.83
CA ILE A 661 2.85 20.56 -9.64
C ILE A 661 2.30 20.62 -11.06
N PHE A 662 1.94 19.47 -11.62
CA PHE A 662 1.35 19.41 -12.96
C PHE A 662 0.02 20.15 -13.05
N ALA A 663 -0.86 20.00 -12.05
CA ALA A 663 -2.12 20.73 -11.98
C ALA A 663 -1.90 22.25 -11.94
N VAL A 664 -0.95 22.72 -11.11
CA VAL A 664 -0.61 24.16 -11.02
C VAL A 664 -0.02 24.67 -12.33
N ARG A 665 0.94 23.95 -12.92
CA ARG A 665 1.61 24.36 -14.17
C ARG A 665 0.61 24.55 -15.32
N ASN A 666 -0.42 23.70 -15.39
CA ASN A 666 -1.45 23.76 -16.43
C ASN A 666 -2.67 24.60 -16.05
N GLY A 667 -2.73 25.15 -14.83
CA GLY A 667 -3.86 25.96 -14.36
C GLY A 667 -5.15 25.18 -14.15
N TYR A 668 -5.05 23.88 -13.87
CA TYR A 668 -6.23 23.03 -13.65
C TYR A 668 -6.81 23.30 -12.27
N TYR A 669 -7.91 24.04 -12.21
CA TYR A 669 -8.57 24.34 -10.95
C TYR A 669 -9.25 23.09 -10.34
N ARG A 670 -9.95 22.33 -11.18
CA ARG A 670 -10.65 21.07 -10.88
C ARG A 670 -10.48 20.10 -12.03
N ALA A 671 -10.94 18.86 -11.84
CA ALA A 671 -11.01 17.88 -12.91
C ALA A 671 -11.87 18.42 -14.07
N ASP A 672 -11.43 18.21 -15.31
CA ASP A 672 -12.19 18.57 -16.50
C ASP A 672 -11.90 17.56 -17.60
N ALA A 673 -12.96 16.93 -18.10
CA ALA A 673 -12.95 15.99 -19.19
C ALA A 673 -12.31 16.53 -20.49
N ASN A 674 -12.34 17.85 -20.72
CA ASN A 674 -11.86 18.50 -21.94
C ASN A 674 -10.38 18.94 -21.86
N ASN A 675 -9.76 18.85 -20.68
CA ASN A 675 -8.36 19.26 -20.48
C ASN A 675 -7.37 18.40 -21.28
N HIS A 676 -6.11 18.84 -21.35
CA HIS A 676 -5.05 18.04 -21.98
C HIS A 676 -4.89 16.68 -21.29
N ASP A 677 -4.93 16.67 -19.95
CA ASP A 677 -5.01 15.47 -19.13
C ASP A 677 -6.35 15.45 -18.35
N PRO A 678 -7.36 14.72 -18.83
CA PRO A 678 -8.64 14.59 -18.15
C PRO A 678 -8.60 13.85 -16.82
N ARG A 679 -7.51 13.16 -16.49
CA ARG A 679 -7.38 12.31 -15.29
C ARG A 679 -6.77 13.05 -14.10
N ASN A 680 -6.37 14.31 -14.30
CA ASN A 680 -5.90 15.16 -13.23
C ASN A 680 -7.07 15.76 -12.43
N THR A 681 -7.01 15.69 -11.10
CA THR A 681 -8.08 16.19 -10.21
C THR A 681 -8.09 17.71 -10.02
N GLY A 682 -7.11 18.42 -10.57
CA GLY A 682 -6.89 19.85 -10.40
C GLY A 682 -6.42 20.24 -9.00
N MET A 683 -6.18 21.54 -8.81
CA MET A 683 -5.66 22.16 -7.59
C MET A 683 -6.57 21.93 -6.38
N GLN A 684 -7.89 21.88 -6.55
CA GLN A 684 -8.82 21.61 -5.44
C GLN A 684 -8.70 20.18 -4.91
N GLY A 685 -8.57 19.19 -5.81
CA GLY A 685 -8.31 17.80 -5.43
C GLY A 685 -6.93 17.65 -4.78
N ALA A 686 -5.92 18.29 -5.37
CA ALA A 686 -4.56 18.38 -4.85
C ALA A 686 -4.51 18.93 -3.42
N LEU A 687 -5.23 20.01 -3.10
CA LEU A 687 -5.25 20.57 -1.75
C LEU A 687 -5.81 19.58 -0.71
N LYS A 688 -6.87 18.85 -1.07
CA LYS A 688 -7.45 17.83 -0.20
C LYS A 688 -6.48 16.68 0.06
N ARG A 689 -5.78 16.25 -0.99
CA ARG A 689 -4.73 15.23 -0.88
C ARG A 689 -3.56 15.73 -0.03
N LEU A 690 -3.15 16.98 -0.20
CA LEU A 690 -2.03 17.55 0.54
C LEU A 690 -2.34 17.74 2.04
N ASP A 691 -3.59 18.06 2.38
CA ASP A 691 -4.05 18.07 3.78
C ASP A 691 -3.83 16.70 4.44
N HIS A 692 -4.12 15.62 3.72
CA HIS A 692 -3.83 14.27 4.18
C HIS A 692 -2.32 14.04 4.35
N LEU A 693 -1.48 14.40 3.36
CA LEU A 693 -0.04 14.20 3.47
C LEU A 693 0.60 14.97 4.64
N VAL A 694 0.12 16.18 4.93
CA VAL A 694 0.58 16.98 6.09
C VAL A 694 0.17 16.34 7.40
N ASP A 695 -1.07 15.84 7.51
CA ASP A 695 -1.55 15.14 8.71
C ASP A 695 -0.79 13.81 8.92
N HIS A 696 -0.53 13.07 7.85
CA HIS A 696 0.26 11.84 7.86
C HIS A 696 1.69 12.09 8.37
N ALA A 697 2.38 13.11 7.85
CA ALA A 697 3.70 13.50 8.32
C ALA A 697 3.68 13.89 9.82
N ASN A 698 2.61 14.56 10.27
CA ASN A 698 2.39 14.92 11.67
C ASN A 698 2.18 13.69 12.59
N LYS A 699 1.48 12.66 12.12
CA LYS A 699 1.32 11.39 12.84
C LYS A 699 2.66 10.67 13.01
N GLU A 700 3.45 10.57 11.93
CA GLU A 700 4.79 9.95 12.01
C GLU A 700 5.76 10.77 12.89
N LEU A 701 5.66 12.11 12.85
CA LEU A 701 6.38 12.99 13.79
C LEU A 701 5.98 12.73 15.26
N THR A 702 4.68 12.59 15.52
CA THR A 702 4.17 12.27 16.86
C THR A 702 4.68 10.91 17.36
N LYS A 703 4.74 9.92 16.46
CA LYS A 703 5.22 8.57 16.73
C LYS A 703 6.71 8.56 17.09
N ILE A 704 7.58 9.20 16.30
CA ILE A 704 9.01 9.30 16.64
C ILE A 704 9.24 10.12 17.90
N GLY A 705 8.44 11.16 18.15
CA GLY A 705 8.51 11.96 19.37
C GLY A 705 8.20 11.14 20.62
N SER A 706 7.20 10.26 20.56
CA SER A 706 6.87 9.30 21.63
C SER A 706 8.01 8.29 21.86
N GLN A 707 8.53 7.69 20.79
CA GLN A 707 9.67 6.75 20.86
C GLN A 707 10.91 7.42 21.47
N THR A 708 11.22 8.65 21.06
CA THR A 708 12.35 9.44 21.57
C THR A 708 12.21 9.68 23.08
N LYS A 709 11.01 10.01 23.57
CA LYS A 709 10.73 10.17 25.00
C LYS A 709 10.93 8.87 25.77
N LEU A 710 10.41 7.75 25.26
CA LEU A 710 10.56 6.44 25.88
C LEU A 710 12.03 5.99 25.95
N LEU A 711 12.79 6.16 24.87
CA LEU A 711 14.22 5.86 24.81
C LEU A 711 15.02 6.74 25.78
N THR A 712 14.69 8.04 25.86
CA THR A 712 15.35 8.97 26.79
C THR A 712 15.10 8.56 28.23
N ALA A 713 13.86 8.21 28.59
CA ALA A 713 13.52 7.75 29.94
C ALA A 713 14.22 6.41 30.27
N THR A 714 14.30 5.49 29.30
CA THR A 714 14.98 4.20 29.46
C THR A 714 16.48 4.40 29.68
N ASN A 715 17.11 5.27 28.89
CA ASN A 715 18.51 5.63 29.02
C ASN A 715 18.81 6.23 30.40
N GLN A 716 18.03 7.23 30.83
CA GLN A 716 18.17 7.85 32.15
C GLN A 716 18.01 6.84 33.29
N ARG A 717 17.03 5.93 33.17
CA ARG A 717 16.82 4.87 34.16
C ARG A 717 18.01 3.90 34.21
N ALA A 718 18.54 3.48 33.06
CA ALA A 718 19.70 2.60 32.99
C ALA A 718 20.95 3.26 33.61
N GLU A 719 21.17 4.55 33.35
CA GLU A 719 22.23 5.34 33.97
C GLU A 719 22.10 5.40 35.50
N VAL A 720 20.90 5.68 36.02
CA VAL A 720 20.65 5.71 37.47
C VAL A 720 20.82 4.33 38.10
N MET A 721 20.29 3.26 37.47
CA MET A 721 20.45 1.90 37.96
C MET A 721 21.92 1.47 37.94
N LYS A 722 22.68 1.85 36.92
CA LYS A 722 24.13 1.59 36.83
C LYS A 722 24.85 2.20 38.03
N VAL A 723 24.57 3.46 38.33
CA VAL A 723 25.16 4.15 39.50
C VAL A 723 24.77 3.44 40.80
N ASN A 724 23.49 3.07 40.98
CA ASN A 724 23.05 2.37 42.18
C ASN A 724 23.73 1.00 42.35
N VAL A 725 23.83 0.21 41.28
CA VAL A 725 24.50 -1.10 41.30
C VAL A 725 25.98 -0.95 41.62
N LEU A 726 26.65 0.06 41.05
CA LEU A 726 28.04 0.37 41.38
C LEU A 726 28.21 0.79 42.85
N THR A 727 27.30 1.58 43.40
CA THR A 727 27.30 1.94 44.83
C THR A 727 27.14 0.71 45.72
N VAL A 728 26.15 -0.16 45.44
CA VAL A 728 25.95 -1.40 46.20
C VAL A 728 27.16 -2.34 46.06
N LYS A 729 27.76 -2.41 44.87
CA LYS A 729 28.99 -3.17 44.63
C LYS A 729 30.13 -2.65 45.51
N ASN A 730 30.32 -1.34 45.56
CA ASN A 730 31.32 -0.70 46.41
C ASN A 730 31.05 -0.99 47.89
N ASP A 731 29.80 -0.90 48.36
CA ASP A 731 29.45 -1.24 49.76
C ASP A 731 29.77 -2.72 50.12
N VAL A 732 29.69 -3.62 49.14
CA VAL A 732 29.96 -5.06 49.33
C VAL A 732 31.46 -5.38 49.26
N ILE A 733 32.18 -4.76 48.34
CA ILE A 733 33.58 -5.10 48.01
C ILE A 733 34.57 -4.20 48.73
N ASP A 734 34.25 -2.93 49.00
CA ASP A 734 35.22 -1.99 49.55
C ASP A 734 35.57 -2.37 51.00
N ALA A 735 36.86 -2.23 51.32
CA ALA A 735 37.35 -2.42 52.66
C ALA A 735 37.05 -1.16 53.50
N ASP A 736 36.45 -1.32 54.68
CA ASP A 736 36.43 -0.25 55.67
C ASP A 736 37.89 0.03 56.08
N TYR A 737 38.38 1.20 55.67
CA TYR A 737 39.78 1.58 55.88
C TYR A 737 40.14 1.66 57.36
N ALA A 738 39.22 2.11 58.22
CA ALA A 738 39.44 2.21 59.65
C ALA A 738 39.50 0.82 60.29
N GLU A 739 38.57 -0.07 59.95
CA GLU A 739 38.58 -1.46 60.45
C GLU A 739 39.82 -2.22 59.94
N SER A 740 40.17 -2.06 58.67
CA SER A 740 41.31 -2.73 58.03
C SER A 740 42.64 -2.24 58.60
N TYR A 741 42.75 -0.94 58.92
CA TYR A 741 43.92 -0.37 59.58
C TYR A 741 44.09 -0.88 61.02
N LEU A 742 42.99 -0.97 61.77
CA LEU A 742 42.99 -1.54 63.12
C LEU A 742 43.40 -3.02 63.10
N LYS A 743 42.86 -3.82 62.17
CA LYS A 743 43.24 -5.22 61.97
C LYS A 743 44.71 -5.36 61.58
N PHE A 744 45.20 -4.55 60.64
CA PHE A 744 46.60 -4.55 60.24
C PHE A 744 47.53 -4.27 61.43
N THR A 745 47.18 -3.28 62.24
CA THR A 745 47.95 -2.90 63.44
C THR A 745 47.97 -4.04 64.46
N GLN A 746 46.81 -4.65 64.74
CA GLN A 746 46.69 -5.77 65.68
C GLN A 746 47.45 -7.02 65.21
N LEU A 747 47.35 -7.36 63.91
CA LEU A 747 48.05 -8.50 63.31
C LEU A 747 49.56 -8.26 63.25
N SER A 748 49.99 -7.03 62.96
CA SER A 748 51.41 -6.66 62.95
C SER A 748 52.02 -6.75 64.34
N LEU A 749 51.30 -6.30 65.38
CA LEU A 749 51.74 -6.44 66.76
C LEU A 749 51.83 -7.91 67.18
N SER A 750 50.84 -8.72 66.80
CA SER A 750 50.81 -10.16 67.09
C SER A 750 51.91 -10.93 66.35
N TYR A 751 52.17 -10.55 65.10
CA TYR A 751 53.28 -11.07 64.29
C TYR A 751 54.64 -10.76 64.93
N GLN A 752 54.87 -9.52 65.36
CA GLN A 752 56.09 -9.14 66.07
C GLN A 752 56.25 -9.89 67.40
N ALA A 753 55.17 -10.05 68.17
CA ALA A 753 55.18 -10.78 69.43
C ALA A 753 55.48 -12.28 69.24
N THR A 754 54.88 -12.93 68.23
CA THR A 754 55.15 -14.35 67.89
C THR A 754 56.54 -14.56 67.31
N LEU A 755 57.07 -13.61 66.53
CA LEU A 755 58.46 -13.61 66.07
C LEU A 755 59.44 -13.56 67.26
N GLN A 756 59.20 -12.65 68.22
CA GLN A 756 60.01 -12.55 69.45
C GLN A 756 59.90 -13.81 70.32
N ALA A 757 58.71 -14.38 70.46
CA ALA A 757 58.49 -15.63 71.20
C ALA A 757 59.18 -16.83 70.53
N SER A 758 59.10 -16.95 69.20
CA SER A 758 59.80 -17.97 68.41
C SER A 758 61.32 -17.87 68.57
N ALA A 759 61.87 -16.65 68.47
CA ALA A 759 63.30 -16.41 68.69
C ALA A 759 63.75 -16.84 70.10
N LYS A 760 62.93 -16.59 71.13
CA LYS A 760 63.21 -16.97 72.52
C LYS A 760 63.06 -18.47 72.78
N ILE A 761 62.11 -19.15 72.13
CA ILE A 761 61.95 -20.62 72.17
C ILE A 761 63.11 -21.33 71.46
N ASN A 762 63.59 -20.80 70.32
CA ASN A 762 64.79 -21.31 69.64
C ASN A 762 66.03 -21.21 70.55
N GLN A 763 66.20 -20.10 71.28
CA GLN A 763 67.29 -19.95 72.25
C GLN A 763 67.21 -20.97 73.41
N LEU A 764 66.00 -21.26 73.92
CA LEU A 764 65.78 -22.27 74.97
C LEU A 764 65.94 -23.72 74.46
N SER A 765 65.60 -23.99 73.19
CA SER A 765 65.83 -25.29 72.54
C SER A 765 67.31 -25.57 72.34
N LEU A 766 68.10 -24.57 71.94
CA LEU A 766 69.55 -24.69 71.79
C LEU A 766 70.23 -24.93 73.15
N LEU A 767 69.77 -24.24 74.20
CA LEU A 767 70.27 -24.39 75.57
C LEU A 767 69.95 -25.77 76.17
N ASN A 768 68.83 -26.39 75.79
CA ASN A 768 68.45 -27.77 76.19
C ASN A 768 69.05 -28.86 75.29
N TYR A 769 69.66 -28.52 74.15
CA TYR A 769 70.45 -29.45 73.32
C TYR A 769 71.93 -29.46 73.73
N LEU A 770 72.37 -28.41 74.43
CA LEU A 770 73.73 -28.22 74.96
C LEU A 770 73.89 -28.59 76.44
N ASN A 771 72.79 -28.92 77.13
CA ASN A 771 72.76 -29.59 78.42
C ASN A 771 72.23 -31.01 78.22
#